data_AF-A0A1Z5TTP0-F1
#
_entry.id   AF-A0A1Z5TTP0-F1
#
_cell.length_a   1.000
_cell.length_b   1.000
_cell.length_c   1.000
_cell.angle_alpha   90.00
_cell.angle_beta   90.00
_cell.angle_gamma   90.00
#
_symmetry.space_group_name_H-M   'P 1'
#
loop_
_entity.id
_entity.type
_entity.pdbx_description
1 polymer ?
#
loop_
_entity_poly.entity_id
_entity_poly.type
_entity_poly.pdbx_seq_one_letter_code
_entity_poly.pdbx_strand_id
1 'polypeptide(L)'
;MCTQFEYKCYFEKHPRKRSKIVEQNEAIHDGVVAGRISPPDGSASKSGGSVFAKPEPTGEDRPGMEDATKLRSMEANSGIAFTRLLGLRLDPSSGPKLFTFGWNLGSSTYTVPNSPPITDILAQDQMHHLAKLYWTNVHPLYGFIDRNWMQEQMNLRWARPDACKVPDHIIAGITAVGAMFANGAFDAVLPRIVDAQKEALESTSAMQPPTLLDVQSWVLRTIHLRMTDHPHAVWIASSTTMHLVESVGIHQESSSSTLHPPANEHMYAPELRRRTFWVARMLNTWVSFEYGRTRVALRGITSELPAFGDDDDFTREYIDLYSLSCCLDPERTNQVGQWEDFLKQLEAYDVKNDVIQLSKANLTLCGYRRLRLANPLLSSETITRIINVSLKGLEAARKMAAKARPWWHVANVPFQVICIFLAMDVRESLANIHVAMRALEEVVHHFNTVALKEALKTARFLVRLSKKRKEEDSDVLSQSLIKDNAAEDPQPENLKMAQLPSNGIGGASSVVPAIGSGTNNETPMTNSSGEDWNMDQILNNSDFDWNYFLTADMPAFNSFAPDGTIAGQACGVHQFALVSRKMPWSDWLWARSKPSNEVSDPSGQTSSDPASSFAVGATQSTSTSNGSEQTNGGGDGLYDETPSGLSSRLSRGSWESNLNSTDWSHYTSPQTIVASVLTTAATLALIRLYKTYLRRIPNVDYLKPGFFRHRSLYGYVTRVGDGDNFHLYHTPGGKLAGWGLLPWRRVQDIKKFKGKTLPVRIAGVDAPERAHWGNPEQPYGNEALEWLRSTLLHRYVRVYPYSRDQYGRMVASVHLRRWLVFRSDVGYDMLKKGWATVYEAKSGSEFGGKEEQYRAAEARAKQKKVGMWQEPGMLGKLLGKKETTESPREYKTRTAAQDKVGKVKEK
;
A
#
# COMPACT_ATOMS: atom_id res chain seq x y z
N MET A 1 -13.08 -10.73 -18.46
CA MET A 1 -13.36 -10.42 -19.87
C MET A 1 -14.85 -10.16 -20.11
N CYS A 2 -15.73 -11.17 -20.13
CA CYS A 2 -17.12 -11.02 -20.62
C CYS A 2 -17.94 -9.84 -20.05
N THR A 3 -17.75 -9.46 -18.78
CA THR A 3 -18.44 -8.32 -18.15
C THR A 3 -17.97 -6.92 -18.57
N GLN A 4 -16.99 -6.81 -19.47
CA GLN A 4 -16.46 -5.52 -19.96
C GLN A 4 -16.89 -5.19 -21.40
N PHE A 5 -17.50 -6.15 -22.12
CA PHE A 5 -17.90 -6.03 -23.52
C PHE A 5 -19.30 -6.62 -23.79
N GLU A 6 -20.16 -6.67 -22.76
CA GLU A 6 -21.58 -7.10 -22.77
C GLU A 6 -21.94 -8.50 -23.33
N TYR A 7 -21.00 -9.29 -23.86
CA TYR A 7 -21.25 -10.66 -24.33
C TYR A 7 -21.65 -11.63 -23.19
N LYS A 8 -22.76 -12.36 -23.40
CA LYS A 8 -23.23 -13.43 -22.50
C LYS A 8 -22.42 -14.73 -22.67
N CYS A 9 -21.37 -14.88 -21.86
CA CYS A 9 -20.65 -16.15 -21.74
C CYS A 9 -21.45 -17.16 -20.90
N TYR A 10 -21.77 -18.33 -21.48
CA TYR A 10 -22.34 -19.49 -20.81
C TYR A 10 -21.28 -20.58 -20.65
N PHE A 11 -21.15 -21.15 -19.46
CA PHE A 11 -20.47 -22.43 -19.22
C PHE A 11 -21.12 -23.16 -18.04
N GLU A 12 -21.19 -24.49 -18.13
CA GLU A 12 -21.91 -25.34 -17.17
C GLU A 12 -21.12 -25.60 -15.88
N LYS A 13 -21.83 -26.07 -14.84
CA LYS A 13 -21.27 -26.36 -13.52
C LYS A 13 -20.98 -27.85 -13.35
N HIS A 14 -19.71 -28.24 -13.42
CA HIS A 14 -19.24 -29.41 -12.67
C HIS A 14 -18.65 -28.97 -11.32
N PRO A 15 -19.12 -29.54 -10.19
CA PRO A 15 -18.67 -29.13 -8.86
C PRO A 15 -17.67 -30.11 -8.24
N ARG A 16 -16.61 -29.58 -7.60
CA ARG A 16 -16.46 -29.62 -6.14
C ARG A 16 -15.25 -28.79 -5.67
N LYS A 17 -15.30 -28.36 -4.40
CA LYS A 17 -14.15 -27.79 -3.67
C LYS A 17 -13.51 -28.87 -2.81
N ARG A 18 -12.19 -28.76 -2.60
CA ARG A 18 -11.49 -29.35 -1.45
C ARG A 18 -11.75 -28.50 -0.20
N SER A 19 -11.85 -29.11 0.98
CA SER A 19 -11.89 -28.41 2.27
C SER A 19 -10.49 -28.13 2.81
N LYS A 20 -10.40 -27.22 3.79
CA LYS A 20 -9.33 -27.23 4.80
C LYS A 20 -9.78 -28.10 5.98
N ILE A 21 -8.82 -28.60 6.75
CA ILE A 21 -8.78 -28.42 8.20
C ILE A 21 -7.31 -28.14 8.57
N VAL A 22 -7.08 -27.16 9.43
CA VAL A 22 -5.85 -26.96 10.21
C VAL A 22 -6.33 -26.53 11.59
N GLU A 23 -6.51 -27.53 12.43
CA GLU A 23 -6.84 -27.56 13.86
C GLU A 23 -6.73 -29.06 14.20
N GLN A 24 -6.08 -29.51 15.25
CA GLN A 24 -5.68 -28.80 16.47
C GLN A 24 -4.18 -28.92 16.75
N ASN A 25 -3.62 -27.91 17.43
CA ASN A 25 -2.34 -28.00 18.11
C ASN A 25 -2.44 -27.12 19.37
N GLU A 26 -2.92 -27.68 20.49
CA GLU A 26 -2.93 -26.97 21.78
C GLU A 26 -3.02 -27.96 22.95
N ALA A 27 -1.86 -28.39 23.45
CA ALA A 27 -1.72 -29.08 24.73
C ALA A 27 -0.27 -29.00 25.25
N ILE A 28 -0.12 -29.00 26.58
CA ILE A 28 1.13 -29.12 27.35
C ILE A 28 2.04 -27.87 27.36
N HIS A 29 2.21 -27.35 28.58
CA HIS A 29 3.18 -26.33 28.98
C HIS A 29 3.82 -26.81 30.31
N ASP A 30 4.91 -26.15 30.74
CA ASP A 30 5.58 -26.20 32.07
C ASP A 30 6.69 -27.24 32.38
N GLY A 31 7.90 -26.70 32.64
CA GLY A 31 8.89 -27.20 33.62
C GLY A 31 10.12 -27.99 33.10
N VAL A 32 11.33 -27.94 33.72
CA VAL A 32 11.87 -27.00 34.74
C VAL A 32 13.42 -27.12 34.89
N VAL A 33 14.15 -25.98 34.97
CA VAL A 33 15.46 -25.70 35.66
C VAL A 33 16.85 -26.30 35.23
N ALA A 34 17.86 -25.40 35.23
CA ALA A 34 19.35 -25.57 35.33
C ALA A 34 20.14 -26.21 34.15
N GLY A 35 21.43 -25.89 33.91
CA GLY A 35 22.38 -24.99 34.59
C GLY A 35 23.58 -24.56 33.71
N ARG A 36 24.50 -23.71 34.21
CA ARG A 36 25.62 -23.07 33.45
C ARG A 36 26.97 -23.80 33.59
N ILE A 37 27.93 -23.53 32.67
CA ILE A 37 29.32 -23.05 32.92
C ILE A 37 30.05 -22.80 31.55
N SER A 38 31.18 -22.07 31.54
CA SER A 38 31.93 -21.68 30.32
C SER A 38 33.49 -21.68 30.57
N PRO A 39 34.36 -21.07 29.72
CA PRO A 39 35.53 -21.71 29.10
C PRO A 39 36.88 -21.49 29.85
N PRO A 40 38.04 -21.82 29.22
CA PRO A 40 39.03 -20.75 29.00
C PRO A 40 39.86 -20.80 27.69
N ASP A 41 40.59 -19.69 27.48
CA ASP A 41 41.34 -19.17 26.31
C ASP A 41 42.66 -19.89 25.91
N GLY A 42 43.34 -19.41 24.84
CA GLY A 42 44.59 -20.06 24.33
C GLY A 42 45.68 -19.27 23.55
N SER A 43 45.44 -18.11 22.92
CA SER A 43 46.47 -17.28 22.18
C SER A 43 47.10 -17.92 20.89
N ALA A 44 47.91 -17.29 19.99
CA ALA A 44 48.45 -15.92 19.88
C ALA A 44 48.85 -15.49 18.42
N SER A 45 48.90 -14.16 18.18
CA SER A 45 49.90 -13.41 17.37
C SER A 45 49.79 -13.14 15.84
N LYS A 46 49.60 -11.83 15.55
CA LYS A 46 50.40 -10.91 14.67
C LYS A 46 50.16 -10.77 13.14
N SER A 47 50.34 -9.49 12.74
CA SER A 47 50.43 -8.83 11.41
C SER A 47 49.22 -8.89 10.47
N GLY A 48 48.96 -7.85 9.64
CA GLY A 48 49.54 -6.51 9.64
C GLY A 48 49.64 -5.83 8.27
N GLY A 49 48.54 -5.28 7.75
CA GLY A 49 48.54 -4.49 6.51
C GLY A 49 47.28 -3.64 6.37
N SER A 50 47.44 -2.36 6.01
CA SER A 50 46.32 -1.43 5.84
C SER A 50 45.94 -1.30 4.36
N VAL A 51 44.71 -1.67 4.03
CA VAL A 51 44.05 -1.42 2.74
C VAL A 51 42.61 -1.00 3.05
N PHE A 52 42.05 -0.09 2.26
CA PHE A 52 40.66 0.37 2.44
C PHE A 52 39.69 -0.81 2.51
N ALA A 53 38.98 -0.93 3.63
CA ALA A 53 37.94 -1.93 3.79
C ALA A 53 36.78 -1.63 2.83
N LYS A 54 36.53 -2.53 1.88
CA LYS A 54 35.20 -2.61 1.26
C LYS A 54 34.18 -2.83 2.38
N PRO A 55 32.99 -2.21 2.34
CA PRO A 55 31.89 -2.70 3.16
C PRO A 55 31.62 -4.14 2.76
N GLU A 56 31.71 -5.09 3.70
CA GLU A 56 31.16 -6.43 3.45
C GLU A 56 29.66 -6.28 3.16
N PRO A 57 29.08 -7.13 2.27
CA PRO A 57 27.63 -7.24 2.17
C PRO A 57 27.09 -7.57 3.56
N THR A 58 26.30 -6.65 4.12
CA THR A 58 25.75 -6.67 5.48
C THR A 58 25.47 -8.09 5.98
N GLY A 59 26.20 -8.53 7.02
CA GLY A 59 26.45 -9.94 7.38
C GLY A 59 25.25 -10.80 7.81
N GLU A 60 24.02 -10.35 7.59
CA GLU A 60 22.77 -11.09 7.78
C GLU A 60 22.44 -12.02 6.59
N ASP A 61 23.11 -11.85 5.44
CA ASP A 61 22.81 -12.58 4.20
C ASP A 61 23.61 -13.89 4.02
N ARG A 62 24.70 -14.10 4.78
CA ARG A 62 25.34 -15.41 4.91
C ARG A 62 24.50 -16.26 5.88
N PRO A 63 24.30 -17.57 5.65
CA PRO A 63 23.44 -18.38 6.50
C PRO A 63 23.93 -18.42 7.94
N GLY A 64 23.17 -17.81 8.85
CA GLY A 64 23.40 -17.97 10.28
C GLY A 64 23.18 -19.43 10.71
N MET A 65 23.75 -19.82 11.86
CA MET A 65 23.50 -21.14 12.46
C MET A 65 22.00 -21.38 12.69
N GLU A 66 21.24 -20.30 12.94
CA GLU A 66 19.78 -20.33 12.97
C GLU A 66 19.16 -20.72 11.62
N ASP A 67 19.61 -20.16 10.49
CA ASP A 67 18.97 -20.38 9.20
C ASP A 67 19.29 -21.76 8.64
N ALA A 68 20.50 -22.27 8.89
CA ALA A 68 20.81 -23.69 8.68
C ALA A 68 19.92 -24.61 9.55
N THR A 69 19.42 -24.13 10.69
CA THR A 69 18.51 -24.88 11.56
C THR A 69 17.04 -24.74 11.13
N LYS A 70 16.62 -23.55 10.68
CA LYS A 70 15.30 -23.30 10.07
C LYS A 70 15.14 -24.07 8.76
N LEU A 71 16.20 -24.17 7.94
CA LEU A 71 16.23 -24.98 6.71
C LEU A 71 16.03 -26.47 7.03
N ARG A 72 16.86 -27.03 7.92
CA ARG A 72 16.71 -28.44 8.36
C ARG A 72 15.36 -28.73 9.01
N SER A 73 14.75 -27.76 9.68
CA SER A 73 13.38 -27.86 10.19
C SER A 73 12.33 -27.87 9.06
N MET A 74 12.49 -27.04 8.01
CA MET A 74 11.63 -27.10 6.82
C MET A 74 11.76 -28.44 6.08
N GLU A 75 12.98 -28.98 5.97
CA GLU A 75 13.22 -30.30 5.38
C GLU A 75 12.61 -31.43 6.22
N ALA A 76 12.74 -31.38 7.56
CA ALA A 76 12.10 -32.34 8.46
C ALA A 76 10.56 -32.30 8.40
N ASN A 77 9.98 -31.12 8.16
CA ASN A 77 8.54 -30.94 7.93
C ASN A 77 8.10 -31.37 6.52
N SER A 78 9.03 -31.56 5.57
CA SER A 78 8.73 -31.94 4.19
C SER A 78 8.78 -33.45 4.02
N GLY A 79 7.60 -34.08 3.97
CA GLY A 79 7.48 -35.52 3.74
C GLY A 79 8.21 -36.01 2.48
N ILE A 80 8.25 -35.20 1.41
CA ILE A 80 8.97 -35.58 0.17
C ILE A 80 10.50 -35.49 0.35
N ALA A 81 10.99 -34.50 1.11
CA ALA A 81 12.41 -34.43 1.47
C ALA A 81 12.80 -35.62 2.36
N PHE A 82 11.99 -35.94 3.37
CA PHE A 82 12.18 -37.12 4.22
C PHE A 82 12.22 -38.41 3.40
N THR A 83 11.29 -38.63 2.46
CA THR A 83 11.30 -39.81 1.58
C THR A 83 12.58 -39.90 0.74
N ARG A 84 13.10 -38.78 0.23
CA ARG A 84 14.39 -38.74 -0.47
C ARG A 84 15.56 -39.06 0.46
N LEU A 85 15.65 -38.43 1.64
CA LEU A 85 16.73 -38.70 2.60
C LEU A 85 16.71 -40.14 3.10
N LEU A 86 15.52 -40.72 3.32
CA LEU A 86 15.36 -42.13 3.66
C LEU A 86 15.87 -43.03 2.53
N GLY A 87 15.44 -42.77 1.29
CA GLY A 87 15.89 -43.56 0.14
C GLY A 87 17.40 -43.47 -0.11
N LEU A 88 18.01 -42.28 0.04
CA LEU A 88 19.47 -42.08 -0.04
C LEU A 88 20.24 -42.76 1.10
N ARG A 89 19.60 -43.01 2.26
CA ARG A 89 20.19 -43.81 3.35
C ARG A 89 20.06 -45.32 3.14
N LEU A 90 19.01 -45.76 2.43
CA LEU A 90 18.77 -47.16 2.10
C LEU A 90 19.63 -47.61 0.90
N ASP A 91 19.76 -46.76 -0.11
CA ASP A 91 20.68 -46.92 -1.23
C ASP A 91 21.21 -45.53 -1.70
N PRO A 92 22.46 -45.17 -1.40
CA PRO A 92 23.08 -43.92 -1.85
C PRO A 92 23.18 -43.77 -3.37
N SER A 93 23.15 -44.88 -4.13
CA SER A 93 23.23 -44.90 -5.59
C SER A 93 21.86 -44.92 -6.29
N SER A 94 20.82 -45.43 -5.63
CA SER A 94 19.46 -45.55 -6.17
C SER A 94 18.42 -44.65 -5.48
N GLY A 95 18.86 -43.62 -4.75
CA GLY A 95 17.97 -42.70 -4.03
C GLY A 95 16.87 -42.10 -4.93
N PRO A 96 15.59 -42.13 -4.51
CA PRO A 96 14.48 -41.78 -5.38
C PRO A 96 14.52 -40.28 -5.74
N LYS A 97 14.50 -40.01 -7.04
CA LYS A 97 14.34 -38.65 -7.60
C LYS A 97 13.08 -38.00 -6.98
N LEU A 98 13.15 -36.73 -6.61
CA LEU A 98 12.00 -35.97 -6.07
C LEU A 98 10.89 -35.84 -7.12
N PHE A 99 9.99 -36.81 -7.09
CA PHE A 99 8.67 -36.74 -7.71
C PHE A 99 7.60 -36.70 -6.62
N THR A 100 6.36 -36.45 -7.03
CA THR A 100 5.20 -36.22 -6.16
C THR A 100 4.65 -37.49 -5.49
N PHE A 101 5.53 -38.34 -4.93
CA PHE A 101 5.15 -39.58 -4.25
C PHE A 101 4.13 -39.29 -3.15
N GLY A 102 2.90 -39.81 -3.28
CA GLY A 102 1.80 -39.61 -2.33
C GLY A 102 1.26 -38.17 -2.22
N TRP A 103 1.84 -37.18 -2.89
CA TRP A 103 1.42 -35.77 -2.81
C TRP A 103 0.08 -35.50 -3.51
N ASN A 104 -0.24 -36.31 -4.53
CA ASN A 104 -1.55 -36.33 -5.18
C ASN A 104 -1.97 -37.76 -5.54
N LEU A 105 -3.25 -37.95 -5.89
CA LEU A 105 -3.86 -39.27 -6.14
C LEU A 105 -3.61 -39.82 -7.57
N GLY A 106 -2.70 -39.22 -8.35
CA GLY A 106 -2.38 -39.67 -9.72
C GLY A 106 -3.47 -39.44 -10.78
N SER A 107 -4.62 -38.87 -10.41
CA SER A 107 -5.83 -38.81 -11.24
C SER A 107 -5.83 -37.72 -12.34
N SER A 108 -4.69 -37.13 -12.68
CA SER A 108 -4.58 -36.00 -13.61
C SER A 108 -3.46 -36.19 -14.61
N THR A 109 -3.80 -36.66 -15.81
CA THR A 109 -2.90 -36.70 -16.97
C THR A 109 -2.81 -35.30 -17.60
N TYR A 110 -2.11 -34.37 -16.95
CA TYR A 110 -1.88 -33.03 -17.49
C TYR A 110 -1.01 -33.11 -18.75
N THR A 111 -1.52 -32.59 -19.86
CA THR A 111 -0.77 -32.39 -21.10
C THR A 111 -0.31 -30.94 -21.20
N VAL A 112 0.97 -30.75 -21.54
CA VAL A 112 1.56 -29.42 -21.77
C VAL A 112 0.91 -28.79 -23.01
N PRO A 113 0.35 -27.57 -22.94
CA PRO A 113 -0.16 -26.85 -24.10
C PRO A 113 0.91 -26.68 -25.19
N ASN A 114 0.53 -26.92 -26.44
CA ASN A 114 1.42 -26.77 -27.58
C ASN A 114 1.48 -25.29 -28.01
N SER A 115 2.35 -24.53 -27.36
CA SER A 115 2.59 -23.11 -27.71
C SER A 115 3.26 -22.99 -29.08
N PRO A 116 2.85 -22.02 -29.94
CA PRO A 116 3.38 -21.91 -31.29
C PRO A 116 4.89 -21.55 -31.28
N PRO A 117 5.69 -22.17 -32.16
CA PRO A 117 7.12 -21.92 -32.20
C PRO A 117 7.46 -20.48 -32.63
N ILE A 118 8.57 -19.95 -32.13
CA ILE A 118 8.99 -18.56 -32.38
C ILE A 118 9.25 -18.27 -33.87
N THR A 119 9.55 -19.31 -34.65
CA THR A 119 9.69 -19.27 -36.12
C THR A 119 8.41 -18.88 -36.86
N ASP A 120 7.24 -19.08 -36.25
CA ASP A 120 5.93 -18.77 -36.84
C ASP A 120 5.48 -17.34 -36.50
N ILE A 121 6.32 -16.63 -35.74
CA ILE A 121 6.11 -15.26 -35.25
C ILE A 121 7.18 -14.32 -35.81
N LEU A 122 8.44 -14.77 -35.94
CA LEU A 122 9.58 -13.97 -36.40
C LEU A 122 10.37 -14.63 -37.54
N ALA A 123 10.72 -13.83 -38.54
CA ALA A 123 11.75 -14.19 -39.52
C ALA A 123 13.17 -14.12 -38.89
N GLN A 124 14.13 -14.82 -39.49
CA GLN A 124 15.49 -14.97 -38.91
C GLN A 124 16.25 -13.63 -38.83
N ASP A 125 16.05 -12.74 -39.80
CA ASP A 125 16.61 -11.39 -39.84
C ASP A 125 15.99 -10.48 -38.76
N GLN A 126 14.67 -10.57 -38.57
CA GLN A 126 13.93 -9.86 -37.53
C GLN A 126 14.38 -10.29 -36.14
N MET A 127 14.53 -11.60 -35.91
CA MET A 127 15.11 -12.16 -34.69
C MET A 127 16.52 -11.60 -34.44
N HIS A 128 17.40 -11.59 -35.45
CA HIS A 128 18.76 -11.04 -35.31
C HIS A 128 18.77 -9.53 -35.01
N HIS A 129 17.88 -8.76 -35.64
CA HIS A 129 17.73 -7.32 -35.38
C HIS A 129 17.33 -7.08 -33.92
N LEU A 130 16.28 -7.76 -33.45
CA LEU A 130 15.78 -7.66 -32.07
C LEU A 130 16.81 -8.14 -31.04
N ALA A 131 17.49 -9.26 -31.32
CA ALA A 131 18.56 -9.76 -30.48
C ALA A 131 19.73 -8.78 -30.38
N LYS A 132 20.18 -8.19 -31.51
CA LYS A 132 21.22 -7.14 -31.52
C LYS A 132 20.85 -5.96 -30.64
N LEU A 133 19.58 -5.54 -30.63
CA LEU A 133 19.09 -4.47 -29.75
C LEU A 133 19.15 -4.88 -28.26
N TYR A 134 18.81 -6.11 -27.90
CA TYR A 134 19.01 -6.62 -26.53
C TYR A 134 20.50 -6.65 -26.13
N TRP A 135 21.37 -7.22 -26.98
CA TRP A 135 22.82 -7.30 -26.74
C TRP A 135 23.49 -5.92 -26.63
N THR A 136 22.97 -4.90 -27.32
CA THR A 136 23.53 -3.54 -27.29
C THR A 136 23.07 -2.73 -26.06
N ASN A 137 21.85 -2.97 -25.55
CA ASN A 137 21.23 -2.08 -24.56
C ASN A 137 21.09 -2.70 -23.16
N VAL A 138 20.77 -3.98 -23.07
CA VAL A 138 20.32 -4.62 -21.82
C VAL A 138 21.32 -5.64 -21.28
N HIS A 139 21.98 -6.40 -22.16
CA HIS A 139 23.01 -7.35 -21.76
C HIS A 139 24.19 -6.70 -20.98
N PRO A 140 24.72 -5.51 -21.38
CA PRO A 140 25.80 -4.81 -20.65
C PRO A 140 25.50 -4.42 -19.19
N LEU A 141 24.24 -4.46 -18.77
CA LEU A 141 23.82 -4.10 -17.41
C LEU A 141 23.51 -5.30 -16.53
N TYR A 142 23.32 -6.49 -17.11
CA TYR A 142 22.79 -7.63 -16.37
C TYR A 142 23.50 -8.96 -16.64
N GLY A 143 24.20 -9.12 -17.78
CA GLY A 143 25.23 -10.16 -18.00
C GLY A 143 24.85 -11.63 -17.78
N PHE A 144 23.58 -11.96 -17.55
CA PHE A 144 23.13 -13.25 -17.02
C PHE A 144 22.93 -14.33 -18.09
N ILE A 145 23.10 -14.00 -19.37
CA ILE A 145 23.01 -14.92 -20.51
C ILE A 145 24.37 -14.94 -21.21
N ASP A 146 24.86 -16.12 -21.58
CA ASP A 146 26.02 -16.22 -22.49
C ASP A 146 25.60 -15.71 -23.88
N ARG A 147 26.15 -14.57 -24.28
CA ARG A 147 25.84 -13.93 -25.57
C ARG A 147 26.29 -14.78 -26.76
N ASN A 148 27.47 -15.40 -26.68
CA ASN A 148 28.07 -16.10 -27.81
C ASN A 148 27.35 -17.43 -28.05
N TRP A 149 27.16 -18.21 -26.98
CA TRP A 149 26.39 -19.45 -27.04
C TRP A 149 24.94 -19.19 -27.41
N MET A 150 24.26 -18.22 -26.80
CA MET A 150 22.87 -17.92 -27.16
C MET A 150 22.73 -17.50 -28.63
N GLN A 151 23.67 -16.70 -29.16
CA GLN A 151 23.64 -16.29 -30.57
C GLN A 151 23.93 -17.47 -31.53
N GLU A 152 24.74 -18.46 -31.15
CA GLU A 152 24.87 -19.72 -31.88
C GLU A 152 23.54 -20.51 -31.87
N GLN A 153 22.93 -20.70 -30.69
CA GLN A 153 21.69 -21.47 -30.55
C GLN A 153 20.51 -20.80 -31.28
N MET A 154 20.44 -19.46 -31.28
CA MET A 154 19.47 -18.69 -32.07
C MET A 154 19.67 -18.87 -33.59
N ASN A 155 20.89 -19.11 -34.06
CA ASN A 155 21.14 -19.46 -35.47
C ASN A 155 20.73 -20.90 -35.78
N LEU A 156 21.09 -21.85 -34.91
CA LEU A 156 20.64 -23.25 -35.03
C LEU A 156 19.12 -23.37 -35.04
N ARG A 157 18.40 -22.55 -34.26
CA ARG A 157 16.93 -22.62 -34.17
C ARG A 157 16.19 -22.42 -35.50
N TRP A 158 16.73 -21.60 -36.41
CA TRP A 158 16.16 -21.43 -37.77
C TRP A 158 16.82 -22.35 -38.79
N ALA A 159 18.12 -22.64 -38.69
CA ALA A 159 18.85 -23.42 -39.69
C ALA A 159 18.71 -24.96 -39.53
N ARG A 160 18.67 -25.45 -38.29
CA ARG A 160 18.62 -26.87 -37.90
C ARG A 160 17.91 -27.02 -36.55
N PRO A 161 16.56 -26.96 -36.49
CA PRO A 161 15.80 -26.96 -35.25
C PRO A 161 16.18 -28.08 -34.27
N ASP A 162 16.41 -29.31 -34.77
CA ASP A 162 16.76 -30.49 -33.96
C ASP A 162 18.13 -30.39 -33.25
N ALA A 163 18.98 -29.43 -33.66
CA ALA A 163 20.27 -29.16 -33.03
C ALA A 163 20.22 -28.02 -32.01
N CYS A 164 19.10 -27.30 -31.90
CA CYS A 164 18.92 -26.19 -30.97
C CYS A 164 18.69 -26.70 -29.54
N LYS A 165 19.53 -26.24 -28.58
CA LYS A 165 19.45 -26.65 -27.16
C LYS A 165 18.68 -25.67 -26.27
N VAL A 166 18.25 -24.52 -26.81
CA VAL A 166 17.48 -23.51 -26.06
C VAL A 166 15.99 -23.59 -26.41
N PRO A 167 15.08 -23.40 -25.43
CA PRO A 167 13.65 -23.36 -25.67
C PRO A 167 13.21 -21.98 -26.22
N ASP A 168 12.19 -21.98 -27.07
CA ASP A 168 11.71 -20.77 -27.78
C ASP A 168 11.35 -19.60 -26.86
N HIS A 169 10.95 -19.86 -25.61
CA HIS A 169 10.62 -18.81 -24.65
C HIS A 169 11.80 -17.90 -24.28
N ILE A 170 13.06 -18.38 -24.28
CA ILE A 170 14.20 -17.49 -23.98
C ILE A 170 14.52 -16.60 -25.18
N ILE A 171 14.35 -17.12 -26.40
CA ILE A 171 14.45 -16.37 -27.66
C ILE A 171 13.35 -15.30 -27.72
N ALA A 172 12.11 -15.68 -27.38
CA ALA A 172 10.97 -14.75 -27.28
C ALA A 172 11.20 -13.66 -26.23
N GLY A 173 11.77 -14.00 -25.06
CA GLY A 173 12.14 -13.02 -24.03
C GLY A 173 13.22 -12.02 -24.51
N ILE A 174 14.27 -12.51 -25.17
CA ILE A 174 15.34 -11.66 -25.74
C ILE A 174 14.76 -10.71 -26.79
N THR A 175 13.93 -11.22 -27.69
CA THR A 175 13.37 -10.41 -28.78
C THR A 175 12.27 -9.44 -28.31
N ALA A 176 11.45 -9.82 -27.32
CA ALA A 176 10.45 -8.94 -26.70
C ALA A 176 11.07 -7.80 -25.85
N VAL A 177 12.22 -8.02 -25.23
CA VAL A 177 12.99 -6.93 -24.59
C VAL A 177 13.72 -6.09 -25.65
N GLY A 178 14.28 -6.72 -26.69
CA GLY A 178 14.92 -6.03 -27.80
C GLY A 178 13.99 -5.09 -28.57
N ALA A 179 12.72 -5.47 -28.74
CA ALA A 179 11.69 -4.68 -29.43
C ALA A 179 11.47 -3.30 -28.78
N MET A 180 11.62 -3.19 -27.45
CA MET A 180 11.50 -1.92 -26.73
C MET A 180 12.52 -0.87 -27.20
N PHE A 181 13.62 -1.29 -27.81
CA PHE A 181 14.67 -0.41 -28.34
C PHE A 181 14.62 -0.25 -29.87
N ALA A 182 13.55 -0.73 -30.52
CA ALA A 182 13.35 -0.72 -31.97
C ALA A 182 12.47 0.43 -32.50
N ASN A 183 12.21 1.45 -31.67
CA ASN A 183 11.45 2.66 -32.03
C ASN A 183 10.08 2.38 -32.69
N GLY A 184 9.35 1.39 -32.19
CA GLY A 184 8.01 1.03 -32.66
C GLY A 184 7.95 0.08 -33.87
N ALA A 185 9.10 -0.25 -34.48
CA ALA A 185 9.15 -1.05 -35.72
C ALA A 185 8.58 -2.48 -35.62
N PHE A 186 8.34 -2.98 -34.40
CA PHE A 186 7.84 -4.34 -34.14
C PHE A 186 6.56 -4.38 -33.28
N ASP A 187 5.91 -3.24 -33.03
CA ASP A 187 4.76 -3.15 -32.11
C ASP A 187 3.58 -4.04 -32.53
N ALA A 188 3.41 -4.29 -33.83
CA ALA A 188 2.37 -5.17 -34.36
C ALA A 188 2.61 -6.67 -34.11
N VAL A 189 3.87 -7.09 -33.90
CA VAL A 189 4.23 -8.50 -33.62
C VAL A 189 4.58 -8.75 -32.16
N LEU A 190 5.00 -7.72 -31.42
CA LEU A 190 5.39 -7.80 -30.02
C LEU A 190 4.38 -8.52 -29.10
N PRO A 191 3.05 -8.30 -29.18
CA PRO A 191 2.08 -9.05 -28.38
C PRO A 191 2.16 -10.57 -28.60
N ARG A 192 2.30 -11.03 -29.85
CA ARG A 192 2.43 -12.47 -30.18
C ARG A 192 3.67 -13.08 -29.54
N ILE A 193 4.79 -12.35 -29.53
CA ILE A 193 6.05 -12.79 -28.91
C ILE A 193 5.88 -12.91 -27.39
N VAL A 194 5.25 -11.91 -26.75
CA VAL A 194 5.05 -11.85 -25.29
C VAL A 194 4.05 -12.90 -24.80
N ASP A 195 3.00 -13.19 -25.58
CA ASP A 195 2.03 -14.23 -25.26
C ASP A 195 2.60 -15.65 -25.48
N ALA A 196 3.35 -15.89 -26.56
CA ALA A 196 4.05 -17.17 -26.75
C ALA A 196 5.11 -17.40 -25.65
N GLN A 197 5.85 -16.35 -25.25
CA GLN A 197 6.75 -16.45 -24.09
C GLN A 197 5.99 -16.82 -22.82
N LYS A 198 4.84 -16.20 -22.59
CA LYS A 198 4.00 -16.42 -21.41
C LYS A 198 3.47 -17.84 -21.35
N GLU A 199 2.83 -18.32 -22.41
CA GLU A 199 2.22 -19.65 -22.47
C GLU A 199 3.27 -20.76 -22.30
N ALA A 200 4.42 -20.63 -22.96
CA ALA A 200 5.54 -21.54 -22.77
C ALA A 200 6.06 -21.50 -21.32
N LEU A 201 6.29 -20.32 -20.72
CA LEU A 201 6.76 -20.22 -19.33
C LEU A 201 5.75 -20.75 -18.30
N GLU A 202 4.46 -20.45 -18.47
CA GLU A 202 3.39 -20.90 -17.57
C GLU A 202 3.11 -22.42 -17.67
N SER A 203 3.67 -23.10 -18.68
CA SER A 203 3.53 -24.55 -18.89
C SER A 203 4.82 -25.36 -18.70
N THR A 204 6.01 -24.79 -18.95
CA THR A 204 7.30 -25.43 -18.61
C THR A 204 7.59 -25.29 -17.11
N SER A 205 7.85 -24.06 -16.67
CA SER A 205 8.44 -23.75 -15.35
C SER A 205 7.52 -24.02 -14.15
N ALA A 206 6.22 -24.23 -14.39
CA ALA A 206 5.21 -24.48 -13.37
C ALA A 206 4.75 -25.95 -13.27
N MET A 207 5.02 -26.79 -14.28
CA MET A 207 4.59 -28.20 -14.32
C MET A 207 5.72 -29.20 -14.55
N GLN A 208 6.91 -28.76 -14.96
CA GLN A 208 8.13 -29.56 -15.03
C GLN A 208 9.16 -29.03 -14.01
N PRO A 209 10.19 -29.82 -13.63
CA PRO A 209 11.31 -29.31 -12.85
C PRO A 209 11.99 -28.15 -13.62
N PRO A 210 12.01 -26.92 -13.09
CA PRO A 210 12.50 -25.76 -13.82
C PRO A 210 14.01 -25.82 -14.04
N THR A 211 14.48 -25.11 -15.06
CA THR A 211 15.90 -25.00 -15.44
C THR A 211 16.43 -23.59 -15.24
N LEU A 212 17.75 -23.41 -15.39
CA LEU A 212 18.35 -22.07 -15.44
C LEU A 212 17.76 -21.22 -16.58
N LEU A 213 17.44 -21.81 -17.74
CA LEU A 213 16.87 -21.10 -18.89
C LEU A 213 15.44 -20.59 -18.62
N ASP A 214 14.65 -21.32 -17.81
CA ASP A 214 13.35 -20.84 -17.32
C ASP A 214 13.52 -19.59 -16.45
N VAL A 215 14.45 -19.62 -15.48
CA VAL A 215 14.74 -18.47 -14.60
C VAL A 215 15.19 -17.26 -15.41
N GLN A 216 16.13 -17.44 -16.34
CA GLN A 216 16.64 -16.38 -17.21
C GLN A 216 15.52 -15.79 -18.10
N SER A 217 14.60 -16.63 -18.60
CA SER A 217 13.43 -16.20 -19.36
C SER A 217 12.41 -15.45 -18.49
N TRP A 218 12.23 -15.82 -17.22
CA TRP A 218 11.42 -15.07 -16.25
C TRP A 218 12.06 -13.73 -15.84
N VAL A 219 13.40 -13.64 -15.78
CA VAL A 219 14.12 -12.36 -15.64
C VAL A 219 13.85 -11.46 -16.86
N LEU A 220 13.98 -11.98 -18.08
CA LEU A 220 13.64 -11.25 -19.31
C LEU A 220 12.18 -10.76 -19.31
N ARG A 221 11.25 -11.63 -18.89
CA ARG A 221 9.82 -11.29 -18.75
C ARG A 221 9.60 -10.18 -17.73
N THR A 222 10.30 -10.22 -16.60
CA THR A 222 10.25 -9.17 -15.57
C THR A 222 10.79 -7.84 -16.11
N ILE A 223 11.89 -7.86 -16.88
CA ILE A 223 12.46 -6.66 -17.51
C ILE A 223 11.48 -6.07 -18.54
N HIS A 224 10.89 -6.90 -19.42
CA HIS A 224 9.90 -6.46 -20.40
C HIS A 224 8.68 -5.82 -19.71
N LEU A 225 8.07 -6.51 -18.74
CA LEU A 225 6.88 -6.01 -18.02
C LEU A 225 7.18 -4.69 -17.28
N ARG A 226 8.41 -4.46 -16.80
CA ARG A 226 8.82 -3.18 -16.18
C ARG A 226 8.93 -2.03 -17.19
N MET A 227 8.97 -2.30 -18.49
CA MET A 227 8.93 -1.32 -19.56
C MET A 227 7.52 -1.10 -20.15
N THR A 228 6.58 -2.04 -19.96
CA THR A 228 5.28 -2.05 -20.68
C THR A 228 4.01 -2.12 -19.82
N ASP A 229 4.06 -2.69 -18.61
CA ASP A 229 2.86 -3.10 -17.86
C ASP A 229 2.80 -2.47 -16.44
N HIS A 230 1.65 -2.61 -15.78
CA HIS A 230 1.39 -2.10 -14.44
C HIS A 230 2.33 -2.76 -13.41
N PRO A 231 2.91 -2.00 -12.45
CA PRO A 231 3.78 -2.52 -11.38
C PRO A 231 3.33 -3.80 -10.65
N HIS A 232 2.03 -4.11 -10.59
CA HIS A 232 1.54 -5.37 -10.03
C HIS A 232 1.98 -6.60 -10.84
N ALA A 233 1.93 -6.54 -12.17
CA ALA A 233 2.36 -7.62 -13.05
C ALA A 233 3.87 -7.87 -12.92
N VAL A 234 4.66 -6.80 -12.86
CA VAL A 234 6.11 -6.83 -12.63
C VAL A 234 6.43 -7.47 -11.26
N TRP A 235 5.71 -7.08 -10.21
CA TRP A 235 5.89 -7.63 -8.87
C TRP A 235 5.60 -9.14 -8.82
N ILE A 236 4.50 -9.60 -9.43
CA ILE A 236 4.18 -11.03 -9.55
C ILE A 236 5.28 -11.76 -10.33
N ALA A 237 5.66 -11.30 -11.53
CA ALA A 237 6.67 -11.96 -12.36
C ALA A 237 8.03 -12.07 -11.65
N SER A 238 8.48 -11.00 -10.99
CA SER A 238 9.72 -11.02 -10.21
C SER A 238 9.65 -11.97 -9.00
N SER A 239 8.47 -12.12 -8.38
CA SER A 239 8.28 -13.04 -7.26
C SER A 239 8.25 -14.50 -7.71
N THR A 240 7.58 -14.80 -8.83
CA THR A 240 7.69 -16.11 -9.51
C THR A 240 9.15 -16.43 -9.85
N THR A 241 9.89 -15.46 -10.40
CA THR A 241 11.32 -15.61 -10.70
C THR A 241 12.10 -16.06 -9.46
N MET A 242 11.86 -15.46 -8.29
CA MET A 242 12.55 -15.82 -7.04
C MET A 242 12.18 -17.21 -6.50
N HIS A 243 10.94 -17.67 -6.68
CA HIS A 243 10.59 -19.06 -6.33
C HIS A 243 11.18 -20.09 -7.30
N LEU A 244 11.43 -19.71 -8.55
CA LEU A 244 12.18 -20.55 -9.49
C LEU A 244 13.69 -20.56 -9.16
N VAL A 245 14.27 -19.42 -8.75
CA VAL A 245 15.63 -19.34 -8.18
C VAL A 245 15.81 -20.26 -6.96
N GLU A 246 14.78 -20.37 -6.12
CA GLU A 246 14.72 -21.31 -4.99
C GLU A 246 14.67 -22.76 -5.49
N SER A 247 13.75 -23.06 -6.41
CA SER A 247 13.49 -24.40 -6.96
C SER A 247 14.67 -24.99 -7.75
N VAL A 248 15.44 -24.16 -8.47
CA VAL A 248 16.65 -24.56 -9.21
C VAL A 248 17.92 -24.50 -8.33
N GLY A 249 17.83 -23.97 -7.10
CA GLY A 249 18.94 -23.92 -6.15
C GLY A 249 20.06 -22.91 -6.48
N ILE A 250 19.90 -22.03 -7.47
CA ILE A 250 20.98 -21.15 -7.96
C ILE A 250 21.38 -20.03 -6.98
N HIS A 251 20.65 -19.87 -5.88
CA HIS A 251 21.00 -19.02 -4.75
C HIS A 251 22.09 -19.64 -3.84
N GLN A 252 22.50 -20.88 -4.12
CA GLN A 252 23.53 -21.61 -3.39
C GLN A 252 24.75 -21.86 -4.29
N GLU A 253 25.96 -21.63 -3.76
CA GLU A 253 27.18 -22.17 -4.34
C GLU A 253 27.17 -23.71 -4.26
N SER A 254 27.78 -24.33 -5.27
CA SER A 254 27.75 -25.78 -5.53
C SER A 254 28.15 -26.62 -4.31
N SER A 255 27.13 -27.06 -3.57
CA SER A 255 27.26 -27.84 -2.33
C SER A 255 26.16 -28.89 -2.30
N SER A 256 26.46 -30.07 -1.75
CA SER A 256 25.71 -31.31 -1.96
C SER A 256 24.37 -31.41 -1.20
N SER A 257 23.73 -30.27 -0.92
CA SER A 257 22.55 -30.14 -0.05
C SER A 257 21.31 -29.59 -0.76
N THR A 258 21.35 -29.34 -2.07
CA THR A 258 20.13 -29.05 -2.83
C THR A 258 19.25 -30.32 -2.90
N LEU A 259 17.98 -30.18 -2.54
CA LEU A 259 17.01 -31.27 -2.71
C LEU A 259 16.89 -31.67 -4.19
N HIS A 260 16.86 -30.68 -5.08
CA HIS A 260 16.90 -30.88 -6.54
C HIS A 260 18.28 -30.46 -7.10
N PRO A 261 19.30 -31.34 -7.12
CA PRO A 261 20.48 -31.11 -7.94
C PRO A 261 20.05 -31.22 -9.42
N PRO A 262 20.26 -30.19 -10.25
CA PRO A 262 19.83 -30.23 -11.64
C PRO A 262 20.67 -31.26 -12.40
N ALA A 263 20.02 -32.11 -13.22
CA ALA A 263 20.68 -33.23 -13.90
C ALA A 263 21.86 -32.81 -14.82
N ASN A 264 21.92 -31.52 -15.19
CA ASN A 264 22.95 -30.91 -16.02
C ASN A 264 23.77 -29.86 -15.25
N GLU A 265 24.03 -30.05 -13.94
CA GLU A 265 24.72 -29.04 -13.09
C GLU A 265 26.09 -28.61 -13.63
N HIS A 266 26.81 -29.50 -14.33
CA HIS A 266 28.09 -29.22 -14.97
C HIS A 266 28.00 -28.46 -16.31
N MET A 267 26.79 -28.20 -16.84
CA MET A 267 26.60 -27.65 -18.19
C MET A 267 26.60 -26.11 -18.25
N TYR A 268 26.53 -25.44 -17.09
CA TYR A 268 26.47 -23.98 -17.01
C TYR A 268 27.62 -23.43 -16.16
N ALA A 269 28.28 -22.37 -16.63
CA ALA A 269 29.34 -21.71 -15.87
C ALA A 269 28.82 -21.21 -14.50
N PRO A 270 29.54 -21.41 -13.38
CA PRO A 270 29.13 -20.94 -12.06
C PRO A 270 28.80 -19.44 -12.02
N GLU A 271 29.55 -18.63 -12.77
CA GLU A 271 29.33 -17.20 -12.90
C GLU A 271 27.96 -16.84 -13.50
N LEU A 272 27.43 -17.64 -14.45
CA LEU A 272 26.08 -17.42 -14.99
C LEU A 272 24.98 -17.75 -13.96
N ARG A 273 25.20 -18.72 -13.06
CA ARG A 273 24.29 -18.98 -11.92
C ARG A 273 24.26 -17.76 -10.99
N ARG A 274 25.44 -17.27 -10.57
CA ARG A 274 25.61 -16.10 -9.68
C ARG A 274 24.95 -14.86 -10.28
N ARG A 275 25.25 -14.53 -11.54
CA ARG A 275 24.66 -13.38 -12.25
C ARG A 275 23.14 -13.49 -12.36
N THR A 276 22.62 -14.65 -12.76
CA THR A 276 21.16 -14.88 -12.85
C THR A 276 20.48 -14.70 -11.48
N PHE A 277 21.08 -15.25 -10.42
CA PHE A 277 20.58 -15.09 -9.04
C PHE A 277 20.54 -13.63 -8.59
N TRP A 278 21.67 -12.93 -8.62
CA TRP A 278 21.77 -11.57 -8.09
C TRP A 278 20.95 -10.56 -8.91
N VAL A 279 20.83 -10.73 -10.23
CA VAL A 279 19.93 -9.91 -11.06
C VAL A 279 18.45 -10.17 -10.71
N ALA A 280 18.03 -11.43 -10.57
CA ALA A 280 16.67 -11.75 -10.14
C ALA A 280 16.35 -11.15 -8.76
N ARG A 281 17.27 -11.28 -7.80
CA ARG A 281 17.15 -10.76 -6.44
C ARG A 281 17.08 -9.23 -6.40
N MET A 282 17.93 -8.54 -7.17
CA MET A 282 17.91 -7.09 -7.34
C MET A 282 16.57 -6.62 -7.92
N LEU A 283 16.10 -7.25 -9.01
CA LEU A 283 14.85 -6.87 -9.67
C LEU A 283 13.64 -7.08 -8.74
N ASN A 284 13.52 -8.22 -8.06
CA ASN A 284 12.41 -8.45 -7.12
C ASN A 284 12.44 -7.48 -5.93
N THR A 285 13.62 -7.23 -5.36
CA THR A 285 13.77 -6.30 -4.22
C THR A 285 13.37 -4.88 -4.62
N TRP A 286 13.91 -4.34 -5.73
CA TRP A 286 13.61 -2.99 -6.17
C TRP A 286 12.17 -2.81 -6.65
N VAL A 287 11.59 -3.77 -7.39
CA VAL A 287 10.19 -3.70 -7.81
C VAL A 287 9.26 -3.73 -6.60
N SER A 288 9.57 -4.55 -5.58
CA SER A 288 8.81 -4.60 -4.33
C SER A 288 8.90 -3.27 -3.57
N PHE A 289 10.09 -2.68 -3.43
CA PHE A 289 10.27 -1.41 -2.72
C PHE A 289 9.69 -0.21 -3.49
N GLU A 290 9.81 -0.16 -4.81
CA GLU A 290 9.18 0.88 -5.65
C GLU A 290 7.65 0.81 -5.64
N TYR A 291 7.07 -0.41 -5.54
CA TYR A 291 5.62 -0.62 -5.51
C TYR A 291 5.01 -0.67 -4.08
N GLY A 292 5.84 -0.60 -3.03
CA GLY A 292 5.37 -0.64 -1.63
C GLY A 292 4.83 -2.01 -1.21
N ARG A 293 5.51 -3.09 -1.59
CA ARG A 293 5.17 -4.49 -1.31
C ARG A 293 6.33 -5.25 -0.65
N THR A 294 6.04 -6.42 -0.11
CA THR A 294 7.04 -7.40 0.33
C THR A 294 7.82 -7.97 -0.85
N ARG A 295 9.10 -8.27 -0.63
CA ARG A 295 9.94 -9.07 -1.53
C ARG A 295 9.84 -10.56 -1.20
N VAL A 296 10.36 -11.43 -2.06
CA VAL A 296 10.63 -12.83 -1.70
C VAL A 296 11.94 -12.89 -0.91
N ALA A 297 11.92 -13.57 0.22
CA ALA A 297 13.08 -13.76 1.09
C ALA A 297 13.52 -15.23 1.06
N LEU A 298 14.61 -15.53 0.34
CA LEU A 298 15.20 -16.86 0.32
C LEU A 298 16.10 -17.06 1.55
N ARG A 299 16.17 -18.31 2.03
CA ARG A 299 17.07 -18.73 3.11
C ARG A 299 18.28 -19.46 2.53
N GLY A 300 19.36 -19.56 3.32
CA GLY A 300 20.52 -20.36 2.91
C GLY A 300 21.30 -19.79 1.73
N ILE A 301 21.28 -18.46 1.51
CA ILE A 301 21.98 -17.80 0.41
C ILE A 301 23.49 -17.94 0.63
N THR A 302 24.13 -18.82 -0.12
CA THR A 302 25.60 -18.95 -0.14
C THR A 302 26.22 -18.40 -1.42
N SER A 303 25.42 -18.10 -2.45
CA SER A 303 25.91 -17.64 -3.75
C SER A 303 26.84 -16.43 -3.62
N GLU A 304 28.05 -16.56 -4.18
CA GLU A 304 29.03 -15.50 -4.16
C GLU A 304 28.59 -14.31 -5.03
N LEU A 305 29.09 -13.15 -4.64
CA LEU A 305 29.01 -11.93 -5.42
C LEU A 305 29.68 -12.13 -6.79
N PRO A 306 29.03 -11.80 -7.94
CA PRO A 306 29.58 -12.08 -9.27
C PRO A 306 30.92 -11.40 -9.54
N ALA A 307 31.69 -11.93 -10.49
CA ALA A 307 32.94 -11.37 -10.94
C ALA A 307 32.74 -10.04 -11.72
N PHE A 308 33.75 -9.17 -11.65
CA PHE A 308 33.89 -8.05 -12.59
C PHE A 308 34.09 -8.62 -14.00
N GLY A 309 33.40 -8.05 -14.99
CA GLY A 309 33.59 -8.39 -16.40
C GLY A 309 34.61 -7.49 -17.09
N ASP A 310 34.59 -7.52 -18.44
CA ASP A 310 35.33 -6.59 -19.29
C ASP A 310 34.75 -5.15 -19.20
N ASP A 311 35.42 -4.15 -19.79
CA ASP A 311 35.04 -2.72 -19.69
C ASP A 311 33.60 -2.38 -20.16
N ASP A 312 32.99 -3.23 -20.99
CA ASP A 312 31.60 -3.11 -21.47
C ASP A 312 30.55 -3.83 -20.57
N ASP A 313 30.95 -4.49 -19.48
CA ASP A 313 30.07 -5.27 -18.60
C ASP A 313 29.92 -4.65 -17.20
N PHE A 314 28.86 -3.85 -17.03
CA PHE A 314 28.51 -3.16 -15.78
C PHE A 314 27.62 -3.99 -14.85
N THR A 315 27.44 -5.29 -15.10
CA THR A 315 26.61 -6.19 -14.27
C THR A 315 27.06 -6.17 -12.82
N ARG A 316 28.38 -6.13 -12.59
CA ARG A 316 28.99 -6.10 -11.26
C ARG A 316 28.70 -4.79 -10.54
N GLU A 317 28.98 -3.66 -11.18
CA GLU A 317 28.70 -2.33 -10.64
C GLU A 317 27.21 -2.15 -10.31
N TYR A 318 26.30 -2.67 -11.12
CA TYR A 318 24.86 -2.56 -10.83
C TYR A 318 24.46 -3.37 -9.58
N ILE A 319 25.10 -4.53 -9.36
CA ILE A 319 24.92 -5.38 -8.17
C ILE A 319 25.58 -4.78 -6.92
N ASP A 320 26.70 -4.06 -7.05
CA ASP A 320 27.29 -3.28 -5.96
C ASP A 320 26.37 -2.11 -5.55
N LEU A 321 25.79 -1.38 -6.51
CA LEU A 321 24.77 -0.36 -6.23
C LEU A 321 23.52 -0.97 -5.56
N TYR A 322 23.09 -2.18 -5.97
CA TYR A 322 22.05 -2.93 -5.27
C TYR A 322 22.45 -3.29 -3.84
N SER A 323 23.70 -3.72 -3.61
CA SER A 323 24.20 -4.09 -2.28
C SER A 323 24.16 -2.91 -1.31
N LEU A 324 24.48 -1.69 -1.77
CA LEU A 324 24.26 -0.46 -0.99
C LEU A 324 22.77 -0.26 -0.65
N SER A 325 21.87 -0.54 -1.60
CA SER A 325 20.42 -0.38 -1.40
C SER A 325 19.80 -1.38 -0.42
N CYS A 326 20.50 -2.46 -0.03
CA CYS A 326 19.99 -3.46 0.92
C CYS A 326 19.79 -2.90 2.34
N CYS A 327 20.29 -1.71 2.68
CA CYS A 327 19.90 -1.04 3.93
C CYS A 327 18.46 -0.47 3.89
N LEU A 328 17.83 -0.39 2.71
CA LEU A 328 16.44 0.06 2.52
C LEU A 328 15.40 -1.05 2.77
N ASP A 329 15.77 -2.16 3.40
CA ASP A 329 14.83 -3.21 3.76
C ASP A 329 13.91 -2.78 4.92
N PRO A 330 12.57 -2.89 4.81
CA PRO A 330 11.65 -2.62 5.92
C PRO A 330 11.80 -3.54 7.14
N GLU A 331 12.38 -4.73 6.98
CA GLU A 331 12.55 -5.71 8.06
C GLU A 331 13.80 -5.44 8.91
N ARG A 332 14.70 -4.56 8.46
CA ARG A 332 15.92 -4.19 9.19
C ARG A 332 15.66 -3.19 10.30
N THR A 333 16.41 -3.30 11.39
CA THR A 333 16.33 -2.35 12.51
C THR A 333 16.94 -1.01 12.10
N ASN A 334 16.16 0.07 12.23
CA ASN A 334 16.61 1.43 11.92
C ASN A 334 17.71 1.85 12.91
N GLN A 335 18.92 2.09 12.41
CA GLN A 335 20.04 2.60 13.20
C GLN A 335 20.14 4.13 13.07
N VAL A 336 20.64 4.80 14.11
CA VAL A 336 20.81 6.26 14.12
C VAL A 336 21.90 6.65 13.10
N GLY A 337 21.60 7.58 12.19
CA GLY A 337 22.52 8.02 11.13
C GLY A 337 22.58 7.12 9.89
N GLN A 338 21.87 5.99 9.88
CA GLN A 338 21.91 4.98 8.81
C GLN A 338 21.56 5.55 7.42
N TRP A 339 20.61 6.49 7.35
CA TRP A 339 20.16 7.06 6.08
C TRP A 339 21.13 8.13 5.57
N GLU A 340 21.71 8.93 6.47
CA GLU A 340 22.77 9.88 6.15
C GLU A 340 24.02 9.15 5.63
N ASP A 341 24.43 8.06 6.25
CA ASP A 341 25.58 7.27 5.81
C ASP A 341 25.30 6.49 4.51
N PHE A 342 24.08 5.98 4.30
CA PHE A 342 23.64 5.48 3.00
C PHE A 342 23.73 6.55 1.91
N LEU A 343 23.30 7.79 2.19
CA LEU A 343 23.39 8.90 1.23
C LEU A 343 24.85 9.32 0.96
N LYS A 344 25.74 9.26 1.95
CA LYS A 344 27.21 9.46 1.76
C LYS A 344 27.79 8.38 0.84
N GLN A 345 27.50 7.11 1.11
CA GLN A 345 27.94 5.98 0.28
C GLN A 345 27.41 6.08 -1.14
N LEU A 346 26.13 6.43 -1.32
CA LEU A 346 25.56 6.67 -2.65
C LEU A 346 26.24 7.81 -3.40
N GLU A 347 26.53 8.97 -2.78
CA GLU A 347 27.21 10.06 -3.49
C GLU A 347 28.62 9.65 -3.92
N ALA A 348 29.38 9.02 -3.01
CA ALA A 348 30.75 8.58 -3.23
C ALA A 348 30.90 7.41 -4.23
N TYR A 349 29.85 6.62 -4.46
CA TYR A 349 29.85 5.53 -5.43
C TYR A 349 30.02 6.05 -6.87
N ASP A 350 31.18 5.83 -7.50
CA ASP A 350 31.42 6.27 -8.88
C ASP A 350 30.59 5.48 -9.90
N VAL A 351 30.20 6.11 -11.00
CA VAL A 351 29.29 5.52 -11.99
C VAL A 351 29.67 5.85 -13.43
N LYS A 352 30.08 4.82 -14.16
CA LYS A 352 30.43 4.87 -15.60
C LYS A 352 29.21 4.92 -16.54
N ASN A 353 28.04 4.44 -16.12
CA ASN A 353 26.90 4.16 -17.00
C ASN A 353 25.65 4.99 -16.66
N ASP A 354 25.03 5.63 -17.67
CA ASP A 354 23.83 6.48 -17.52
C ASP A 354 22.65 5.77 -16.81
N VAL A 355 22.42 4.47 -17.03
CA VAL A 355 21.30 3.73 -16.40
C VAL A 355 21.56 3.44 -14.92
N ILE A 356 22.82 3.17 -14.58
CA ILE A 356 23.24 3.03 -13.18
C ILE A 356 23.17 4.40 -12.48
N GLN A 357 23.47 5.50 -13.16
CA GLN A 357 23.36 6.85 -12.60
C GLN A 357 21.90 7.28 -12.39
N LEU A 358 20.99 6.89 -13.28
CA LEU A 358 19.54 7.01 -13.09
C LEU A 358 19.06 6.20 -11.86
N SER A 359 19.56 4.97 -11.71
CA SER A 359 19.22 4.11 -10.57
C SER A 359 19.75 4.67 -9.25
N LYS A 360 21.00 5.15 -9.22
CA LYS A 360 21.63 5.85 -8.09
C LYS A 360 20.80 7.06 -7.68
N ALA A 361 20.35 7.89 -8.62
CA ALA A 361 19.46 9.01 -8.32
C ALA A 361 18.11 8.55 -7.73
N ASN A 362 17.46 7.53 -8.31
CA ASN A 362 16.21 6.97 -7.76
C ASN A 362 16.37 6.41 -6.34
N LEU A 363 17.52 5.79 -6.03
CA LEU A 363 17.87 5.33 -4.69
C LEU A 363 18.14 6.49 -3.72
N THR A 364 18.81 7.56 -4.13
CA THR A 364 18.96 8.80 -3.33
C THR A 364 17.59 9.41 -3.00
N LEU A 365 16.68 9.44 -3.98
CA LEU A 365 15.30 9.92 -3.80
C LEU A 365 14.47 8.98 -2.90
N CYS A 366 14.80 7.68 -2.83
CA CYS A 366 14.25 6.76 -1.83
C CYS A 366 14.81 7.03 -0.43
N GLY A 367 16.12 7.22 -0.30
CA GLY A 367 16.80 7.59 0.95
C GLY A 367 16.24 8.87 1.56
N TYR A 368 16.04 9.92 0.75
CA TYR A 368 15.36 11.16 1.18
C TYR A 368 13.96 10.90 1.75
N ARG A 369 13.13 10.10 1.04
CA ARG A 369 11.75 9.79 1.48
C ARG A 369 11.74 9.06 2.82
N ARG A 370 12.68 8.15 3.06
CA ARG A 370 12.85 7.49 4.37
C ARG A 370 13.38 8.45 5.45
N LEU A 371 14.45 9.18 5.16
CA LEU A 371 15.08 10.06 6.14
C LEU A 371 14.11 11.15 6.60
N ARG A 372 13.30 11.75 5.71
CA ARG A 372 12.25 12.71 6.07
C ARG A 372 11.21 12.14 7.06
N LEU A 373 10.87 10.85 6.95
CA LEU A 373 9.94 10.19 7.87
C LEU A 373 10.58 9.90 9.25
N ALA A 374 11.91 9.78 9.31
CA ALA A 374 12.65 9.55 10.55
C ALA A 374 13.09 10.87 11.23
N ASN A 375 13.40 11.90 10.46
CA ASN A 375 13.88 13.20 10.90
C ASN A 375 13.36 14.32 9.96
N PRO A 376 12.44 15.19 10.43
CA PRO A 376 11.97 16.34 9.65
C PRO A 376 13.02 17.44 9.40
N LEU A 377 14.09 17.50 10.21
CA LEU A 377 15.11 18.55 10.18
C LEU A 377 16.41 18.00 9.58
N LEU A 378 16.51 18.09 8.25
CA LEU A 378 17.66 17.63 7.47
C LEU A 378 18.84 18.63 7.55
N SER A 379 20.07 18.12 7.58
CA SER A 379 21.25 18.98 7.50
C SER A 379 21.42 19.56 6.09
N SER A 380 21.99 20.77 6.01
CA SER A 380 22.32 21.43 4.73
C SER A 380 23.28 20.59 3.87
N GLU A 381 24.19 19.85 4.49
CA GLU A 381 25.07 18.89 3.82
C GLU A 381 24.27 17.76 3.15
N THR A 382 23.34 17.13 3.87
CA THR A 382 22.49 16.05 3.34
C THR A 382 21.57 16.56 2.22
N ILE A 383 21.02 17.76 2.36
CA ILE A 383 20.24 18.43 1.30
C ILE A 383 21.09 18.62 0.04
N THR A 384 22.28 19.21 0.17
CA THR A 384 23.22 19.46 -0.94
C THR A 384 23.60 18.16 -1.64
N ARG A 385 23.92 17.12 -0.86
CA ARG A 385 24.25 15.76 -1.33
C ARG A 385 23.13 15.14 -2.17
N ILE A 386 21.87 15.27 -1.73
CA ILE A 386 20.71 14.79 -2.51
C ILE A 386 20.52 15.59 -3.79
N ILE A 387 20.68 16.92 -3.76
CA ILE A 387 20.57 17.78 -4.95
C ILE A 387 21.65 17.41 -5.97
N ASN A 388 22.91 17.29 -5.56
CA ASN A 388 24.04 16.91 -6.43
C ASN A 388 23.77 15.61 -7.20
N VAL A 389 23.38 14.54 -6.50
CA VAL A 389 23.12 13.23 -7.13
C VAL A 389 21.85 13.26 -7.99
N SER A 390 20.85 14.04 -7.58
CA SER A 390 19.62 14.26 -8.39
C SER A 390 19.93 14.96 -9.71
N LEU A 391 20.77 16.01 -9.70
CA LEU A 391 21.18 16.74 -10.92
C LEU A 391 21.94 15.84 -11.90
N LYS A 392 22.87 15.00 -11.41
CA LYS A 392 23.53 13.97 -12.24
C LYS A 392 22.52 12.96 -12.82
N GLY A 393 21.48 12.62 -12.07
CA GLY A 393 20.35 11.81 -12.54
C GLY A 393 19.53 12.47 -13.67
N LEU A 394 19.28 13.78 -13.57
CA LEU A 394 18.62 14.54 -14.65
C LEU A 394 19.48 14.58 -15.93
N GLU A 395 20.79 14.76 -15.79
CA GLU A 395 21.71 14.75 -16.93
C GLU A 395 21.71 13.40 -17.65
N ALA A 396 21.76 12.30 -16.89
CA ALA A 396 21.64 10.93 -17.43
C ALA A 396 20.27 10.70 -18.09
N ALA A 397 19.17 11.21 -17.52
CA ALA A 397 17.84 11.13 -18.15
C ALA A 397 17.82 11.81 -19.54
N ARG A 398 18.40 13.01 -19.64
CA ARG A 398 18.49 13.77 -20.91
C ARG A 398 19.37 13.04 -21.93
N LYS A 399 20.53 12.52 -21.52
CA LYS A 399 21.40 11.68 -22.38
C LYS A 399 20.68 10.46 -22.92
N MET A 400 19.90 9.76 -22.10
CA MET A 400 19.17 8.55 -22.51
C MET A 400 17.93 8.84 -23.34
N ALA A 401 17.26 9.97 -23.13
CA ALA A 401 16.19 10.46 -24.02
C ALA A 401 16.74 10.80 -25.42
N ALA A 402 17.85 11.54 -25.49
CA ALA A 402 18.52 11.87 -26.76
C ALA A 402 19.02 10.63 -27.52
N LYS A 403 19.40 9.56 -26.81
CA LYS A 403 19.74 8.24 -27.37
C LYS A 403 18.50 7.37 -27.71
N ALA A 404 17.28 7.88 -27.52
CA ALA A 404 16.01 7.17 -27.67
C ALA A 404 15.96 5.81 -26.94
N ARG A 405 16.40 5.77 -25.67
CA ARG A 405 16.46 4.53 -24.86
C ARG A 405 15.41 4.55 -23.74
N PRO A 406 14.27 3.83 -23.87
CA PRO A 406 13.12 3.93 -22.97
C PRO A 406 13.29 3.13 -21.66
N TRP A 407 14.35 3.42 -20.90
CA TRP A 407 14.48 2.89 -19.54
C TRP A 407 13.49 3.57 -18.60
N TRP A 408 12.78 2.80 -17.77
CA TRP A 408 11.74 3.28 -16.86
C TRP A 408 12.16 4.47 -15.97
N HIS A 409 13.43 4.53 -15.55
CA HIS A 409 13.95 5.62 -14.74
C HIS A 409 14.16 6.94 -15.50
N VAL A 410 14.22 6.93 -16.84
CA VAL A 410 14.36 8.15 -17.68
C VAL A 410 13.17 9.09 -17.49
N ALA A 411 11.97 8.54 -17.32
CA ALA A 411 10.76 9.29 -17.02
C ALA A 411 10.58 9.54 -15.52
N ASN A 412 10.81 8.49 -14.70
CA ASN A 412 10.57 8.57 -13.26
C ASN A 412 11.54 9.53 -12.55
N VAL A 413 12.84 9.56 -12.89
CA VAL A 413 13.81 10.40 -12.18
C VAL A 413 13.46 11.90 -12.30
N PRO A 414 13.26 12.50 -13.51
CA PRO A 414 12.84 13.90 -13.60
C PRO A 414 11.55 14.21 -12.83
N PHE A 415 10.53 13.36 -12.93
CA PHE A 415 9.26 13.56 -12.21
C PHE A 415 9.45 13.50 -10.68
N GLN A 416 10.15 12.50 -10.16
CA GLN A 416 10.40 12.35 -8.71
C GLN A 416 11.32 13.45 -8.18
N VAL A 417 12.29 13.94 -8.96
CA VAL A 417 13.13 15.09 -8.59
C VAL A 417 12.28 16.36 -8.46
N ILE A 418 11.34 16.63 -9.37
CA ILE A 418 10.41 17.77 -9.26
C ILE A 418 9.59 17.66 -7.97
N CYS A 419 8.97 16.51 -7.71
CA CYS A 419 8.19 16.26 -6.50
C CYS A 419 9.02 16.43 -5.21
N ILE A 420 10.26 15.94 -5.19
CA ILE A 420 11.13 16.01 -4.01
C ILE A 420 11.74 17.40 -3.83
N PHE A 421 12.13 18.11 -4.88
CA PHE A 421 12.63 19.49 -4.76
C PHE A 421 11.55 20.48 -4.31
N LEU A 422 10.30 20.27 -4.75
CA LEU A 422 9.12 20.98 -4.22
C LEU A 422 8.87 20.63 -2.75
N ALA A 423 8.97 19.34 -2.38
CA ALA A 423 8.72 18.91 -1.01
C ALA A 423 9.83 19.33 -0.02
N MET A 424 11.09 19.41 -0.47
CA MET A 424 12.22 19.91 0.32
C MET A 424 12.06 21.38 0.72
N ASP A 425 11.45 22.17 -0.17
CA ASP A 425 11.08 23.58 0.01
C ASP A 425 12.20 24.58 0.39
N VAL A 426 13.47 24.21 0.14
CA VAL A 426 14.65 25.07 0.37
C VAL A 426 15.11 25.78 -0.90
N ARG A 427 15.78 26.92 -0.75
CA ARG A 427 16.20 27.79 -1.87
C ARG A 427 17.00 27.03 -2.93
N GLU A 428 17.85 26.11 -2.48
CA GLU A 428 18.78 25.30 -3.28
C GLU A 428 18.04 24.28 -4.15
N SER A 429 16.99 23.64 -3.63
CA SER A 429 16.17 22.69 -4.39
C SER A 429 15.22 23.43 -5.35
N LEU A 430 14.58 24.49 -4.86
CA LEU A 430 13.67 25.33 -5.63
C LEU A 430 14.36 25.97 -6.85
N ALA A 431 15.59 26.47 -6.69
CA ALA A 431 16.38 27.03 -7.78
C ALA A 431 16.60 26.04 -8.93
N ASN A 432 16.67 24.74 -8.65
CA ASN A 432 16.93 23.68 -9.62
C ASN A 432 15.66 23.07 -10.26
N ILE A 433 14.45 23.47 -9.83
CA ILE A 433 13.18 22.97 -10.42
C ILE A 433 13.13 23.19 -11.94
N HIS A 434 13.64 24.32 -12.43
CA HIS A 434 13.64 24.62 -13.86
C HIS A 434 14.49 23.63 -14.69
N VAL A 435 15.55 23.07 -14.10
CA VAL A 435 16.40 22.03 -14.72
C VAL A 435 15.64 20.71 -14.79
N ALA A 436 14.95 20.34 -13.71
CA ALA A 436 14.16 19.10 -13.65
C ALA A 436 12.93 19.15 -14.57
N MET A 437 12.25 20.30 -14.64
CA MET A 437 11.19 20.56 -15.62
C MET A 437 11.69 20.39 -17.06
N ARG A 438 12.82 21.03 -17.42
CA ARG A 438 13.40 20.90 -18.78
C ARG A 438 13.77 19.46 -19.10
N ALA A 439 14.35 18.72 -18.15
CA ALA A 439 14.66 17.31 -18.33
C ALA A 439 13.41 16.46 -18.61
N LEU A 440 12.31 16.69 -17.88
CA LEU A 440 11.04 16.01 -18.14
C LEU A 440 10.44 16.42 -19.49
N GLU A 441 10.51 17.69 -19.87
CA GLU A 441 10.02 18.20 -21.16
C GLU A 441 10.79 17.61 -22.35
N GLU A 442 12.12 17.47 -22.25
CA GLU A 442 12.95 16.77 -23.23
C GLU A 442 12.58 15.28 -23.32
N VAL A 443 12.36 14.59 -22.20
CA VAL A 443 11.91 13.18 -22.19
C VAL A 443 10.54 13.04 -22.88
N VAL A 444 9.59 13.93 -22.59
CA VAL A 444 8.26 13.94 -23.21
C VAL A 444 8.35 14.22 -24.71
N HIS A 445 9.26 15.09 -25.15
CA HIS A 445 9.49 15.39 -26.56
C HIS A 445 10.02 14.16 -27.34
N HIS A 446 10.99 13.42 -26.79
CA HIS A 446 11.60 12.28 -27.48
C HIS A 446 10.67 11.05 -27.58
N PHE A 447 9.87 10.77 -26.55
CA PHE A 447 9.02 9.55 -26.52
C PHE A 447 7.53 9.81 -26.80
N ASN A 448 7.04 11.05 -26.67
CA ASN A 448 5.72 11.52 -27.12
C ASN A 448 4.46 10.78 -26.58
N THR A 449 4.60 9.90 -25.59
CA THR A 449 3.49 9.05 -25.10
C THR A 449 2.45 9.82 -24.26
N VAL A 450 1.23 9.29 -24.18
CA VAL A 450 0.13 9.87 -23.38
C VAL A 450 0.48 9.93 -21.89
N ALA A 451 1.07 8.86 -21.35
CA ALA A 451 1.49 8.79 -19.94
C ALA A 451 2.53 9.88 -19.58
N LEU A 452 3.47 10.16 -20.49
CA LEU A 452 4.46 11.23 -20.29
C LEU A 452 3.82 12.62 -20.36
N LYS A 453 2.87 12.84 -21.26
CA LYS A 453 2.12 14.11 -21.36
C LYS A 453 1.33 14.40 -20.07
N GLU A 454 0.65 13.40 -19.51
CA GLU A 454 -0.05 13.57 -18.22
C GLU A 454 0.91 13.71 -17.03
N ALA A 455 2.07 13.04 -17.03
CA ALA A 455 3.12 13.27 -16.04
C ALA A 455 3.66 14.71 -16.08
N LEU A 456 3.86 15.28 -17.28
CA LEU A 456 4.27 16.66 -17.48
C LEU A 456 3.17 17.68 -17.11
N LYS A 457 1.91 17.41 -17.47
CA LYS A 457 0.72 18.18 -17.04
C LYS A 457 0.65 18.24 -15.51
N THR A 458 0.84 17.10 -14.85
CA THR A 458 0.89 16.96 -13.38
C THR A 458 2.07 17.72 -12.77
N ALA A 459 3.28 17.59 -13.31
CA ALA A 459 4.46 18.30 -12.83
C ALA A 459 4.30 19.83 -12.94
N ARG A 460 3.82 20.32 -14.10
CA ARG A 460 3.51 21.74 -14.32
C ARG A 460 2.42 22.24 -13.37
N PHE A 461 1.42 21.43 -13.04
CA PHE A 461 0.42 21.75 -12.02
C PHE A 461 1.06 21.88 -10.63
N LEU A 462 1.84 20.89 -10.17
CA LEU A 462 2.49 20.92 -8.86
C LEU A 462 3.43 22.12 -8.66
N VAL A 463 4.17 22.52 -9.71
CA VAL A 463 5.02 23.73 -9.67
C VAL A 463 4.19 25.00 -9.56
N ARG A 464 3.08 25.13 -10.31
CA ARG A 464 2.15 26.27 -10.16
C ARG A 464 1.49 26.31 -8.78
N LEU A 465 1.16 25.15 -8.23
CA LEU A 465 0.55 24.97 -6.90
C LEU A 465 1.47 25.51 -5.79
N SER A 466 2.75 25.10 -5.81
CA SER A 466 3.77 25.58 -4.87
C SER A 466 4.08 27.07 -5.06
N LYS A 467 4.12 27.57 -6.30
CA LYS A 467 4.27 29.00 -6.57
C LYS A 467 3.13 29.80 -5.95
N LYS A 468 1.86 29.43 -6.26
CA LYS A 468 0.68 30.15 -5.75
C LYS A 468 0.64 30.18 -4.23
N ARG A 469 0.92 29.04 -3.57
CA ARG A 469 1.05 28.98 -2.11
C ARG A 469 2.10 29.98 -1.59
N LYS A 470 3.26 30.08 -2.22
CA LYS A 470 4.33 31.01 -1.79
C LYS A 470 3.99 32.48 -2.03
N GLU A 471 3.18 32.79 -3.04
CA GLU A 471 2.62 34.12 -3.24
C GLU A 471 1.61 34.44 -2.13
N GLU A 472 0.70 33.51 -1.80
CA GLU A 472 -0.25 33.65 -0.67
C GLU A 472 0.46 33.78 0.70
N ASP A 473 1.45 32.92 0.98
CA ASP A 473 2.28 32.97 2.21
C ASP A 473 3.07 34.30 2.27
N SER A 474 3.55 34.81 1.13
CA SER A 474 4.25 36.11 1.03
C SER A 474 3.30 37.30 1.23
N ASP A 475 2.07 37.25 0.71
CA ASP A 475 1.07 38.30 0.89
C ASP A 475 0.66 38.42 2.37
N VAL A 476 0.50 37.29 3.07
CA VAL A 476 0.25 37.26 4.53
C VAL A 476 1.42 37.86 5.32
N LEU A 477 2.67 37.57 4.93
CA LEU A 477 3.85 38.20 5.54
C LEU A 477 3.93 39.70 5.23
N SER A 478 3.53 40.14 4.03
CA SER A 478 3.54 41.54 3.63
C SER A 478 2.60 42.41 4.48
N GLN A 479 1.46 41.86 4.90
CA GLN A 479 0.52 42.53 5.82
C GLN A 479 1.17 42.84 7.17
N SER A 480 2.12 42.01 7.63
CA SER A 480 2.88 42.23 8.87
C SER A 480 3.99 43.29 8.73
N LEU A 481 4.25 43.79 7.52
CA LEU A 481 5.21 44.86 7.23
C LEU A 481 4.53 46.21 6.96
N ILE A 482 3.20 46.25 6.89
CA ILE A 482 2.43 47.49 6.84
C ILE A 482 2.54 48.18 8.20
N LYS A 483 3.13 49.38 8.24
CA LYS A 483 3.11 50.22 9.44
C LYS A 483 1.74 50.86 9.61
N ASP A 484 1.15 50.69 10.80
CA ASP A 484 0.02 51.50 11.24
C ASP A 484 0.44 52.96 11.44
N ASN A 485 0.31 53.77 10.38
CA ASN A 485 0.44 55.23 10.45
C ASN A 485 -0.79 55.88 11.11
N ALA A 486 -1.17 55.41 12.32
CA ALA A 486 -2.30 55.92 13.10
C ALA A 486 -2.20 55.60 14.61
N ALA A 487 -1.00 55.64 15.19
CA ALA A 487 -0.82 55.79 16.64
C ALA A 487 -0.12 57.13 16.90
N GLU A 488 -0.74 58.00 17.70
CA GLU A 488 -0.18 59.31 18.05
C GLU A 488 0.95 59.12 19.08
N ASP A 489 2.20 59.27 18.62
CA ASP A 489 3.36 59.39 19.51
C ASP A 489 3.43 60.84 20.02
N PRO A 490 3.34 61.11 21.35
CA PRO A 490 3.20 62.45 21.88
C PRO A 490 4.46 63.30 21.66
N GLN A 491 4.38 64.17 20.66
CA GLN A 491 5.43 65.05 20.17
C GLN A 491 6.10 65.90 21.28
N PRO A 492 7.44 65.82 21.46
CA PRO A 492 8.20 66.90 22.06
C PRO A 492 8.47 67.98 21.00
N GLU A 493 8.16 69.24 21.31
CA GLU A 493 8.45 70.38 20.44
C GLU A 493 9.97 70.59 20.27
N ASN A 494 10.45 70.93 19.06
CA ASN A 494 11.23 72.17 18.81
C ASN A 494 11.69 72.37 17.33
N LEU A 495 12.07 73.63 17.03
CA LEU A 495 12.98 74.07 15.94
C LEU A 495 12.57 73.94 14.44
N LYS A 496 11.62 74.81 14.04
CA LYS A 496 11.69 75.83 12.94
C LYS A 496 12.47 75.59 11.61
N MET A 497 11.83 76.11 10.53
CA MET A 497 12.40 76.68 9.27
C MET A 497 12.92 75.71 8.17
N ALA A 498 12.77 75.96 6.86
CA ALA A 498 11.95 76.95 6.11
C ALA A 498 11.81 76.63 4.59
N GLN A 499 10.97 77.42 3.89
CA GLN A 499 10.94 77.70 2.43
C GLN A 499 10.19 76.75 1.44
N LEU A 500 9.98 77.27 0.23
CA LEU A 500 8.95 77.06 -0.83
C LEU A 500 9.58 77.46 -2.20
N PRO A 501 8.95 77.32 -3.39
CA PRO A 501 7.91 76.39 -3.90
C PRO A 501 8.21 75.88 -5.36
N SER A 502 7.15 75.53 -6.12
CA SER A 502 7.00 75.45 -7.61
C SER A 502 7.22 74.07 -8.29
N ASN A 503 6.64 73.73 -9.46
CA ASN A 503 5.38 74.11 -10.15
C ASN A 503 5.15 73.11 -11.33
N GLY A 504 3.92 73.05 -11.89
CA GLY A 504 3.56 72.22 -13.07
C GLY A 504 2.61 71.07 -12.70
N ILE A 505 1.39 70.91 -13.22
CA ILE A 505 0.87 71.05 -14.61
C ILE A 505 1.59 70.05 -15.56
N GLY A 506 0.92 69.11 -16.24
CA GLY A 506 -0.51 68.75 -16.27
C GLY A 506 -0.91 68.16 -17.62
N GLY A 507 -1.94 67.29 -17.67
CA GLY A 507 -2.49 66.76 -18.94
C GLY A 507 -3.11 65.37 -18.83
N ALA A 508 -4.26 65.14 -19.48
CA ALA A 508 -4.98 63.86 -19.49
C ALA A 508 -5.76 63.69 -20.81
N SER A 509 -5.81 62.46 -21.36
CA SER A 509 -6.78 61.93 -22.36
C SER A 509 -6.29 60.58 -22.95
N SER A 510 -7.07 59.71 -23.62
CA SER A 510 -8.46 59.20 -23.42
C SER A 510 -8.85 58.20 -24.55
N VAL A 511 -9.62 57.12 -24.25
CA VAL A 511 -10.56 56.37 -25.16
C VAL A 511 -9.93 55.56 -26.35
N VAL A 512 -9.92 54.20 -26.45
CA VAL A 512 -11.01 53.16 -26.60
C VAL A 512 -11.73 53.21 -27.98
N PRO A 513 -12.21 52.14 -28.69
CA PRO A 513 -12.00 50.66 -28.68
C PRO A 513 -11.74 50.01 -30.10
N ALA A 514 -11.83 48.67 -30.22
CA ALA A 514 -12.24 47.92 -31.43
C ALA A 514 -13.02 46.61 -31.07
N ILE A 515 -13.89 46.07 -31.95
CA ILE A 515 -14.88 44.99 -31.65
C ILE A 515 -15.09 43.98 -32.83
N GLY A 516 -15.28 42.69 -32.50
CA GLY A 516 -15.88 41.60 -33.32
C GLY A 516 -15.91 40.29 -32.48
N SER A 517 -16.90 39.39 -32.43
CA SER A 517 -17.96 38.90 -33.36
C SER A 517 -17.39 38.08 -34.54
N GLY A 518 -17.68 36.79 -34.76
CA GLY A 518 -18.49 35.76 -34.02
C GLY A 518 -17.76 34.40 -34.00
N THR A 519 -18.37 33.18 -33.97
CA THR A 519 -19.79 32.72 -33.88
C THR A 519 -19.81 31.20 -33.52
N ASN A 520 -20.96 30.62 -33.11
CA ASN A 520 -21.06 29.21 -32.66
C ASN A 520 -21.31 28.19 -33.80
N ASN A 521 -20.93 26.92 -33.58
CA ASN A 521 -21.63 25.73 -34.09
C ASN A 521 -21.28 24.48 -33.25
N GLU A 522 -22.27 23.62 -32.96
CA GLU A 522 -22.10 22.34 -32.23
C GLU A 522 -22.64 21.16 -33.04
N THR A 523 -22.01 19.99 -32.94
CA THR A 523 -22.67 18.65 -32.95
C THR A 523 -21.65 17.57 -32.53
N PRO A 524 -22.07 16.40 -31.98
CA PRO A 524 -21.24 15.69 -30.98
C PRO A 524 -20.66 14.33 -31.43
N MET A 525 -19.63 13.86 -30.73
CA MET A 525 -19.29 12.42 -30.64
C MET A 525 -18.70 11.97 -29.28
N THR A 526 -19.23 10.82 -28.82
CA THR A 526 -18.60 9.77 -27.98
C THR A 526 -17.89 10.10 -26.67
N ASN A 527 -18.41 9.53 -25.56
CA ASN A 527 -17.74 9.48 -24.25
C ASN A 527 -16.52 8.56 -24.25
N SER A 528 -15.31 9.12 -24.08
CA SER A 528 -14.17 8.41 -23.49
C SER A 528 -14.07 8.74 -22.00
N SER A 529 -13.70 7.78 -21.15
CA SER A 529 -13.70 7.93 -19.68
C SER A 529 -12.51 8.72 -19.14
N GLY A 530 -12.44 10.01 -19.46
CA GLY A 530 -11.58 10.99 -18.80
C GLY A 530 -12.43 11.93 -17.94
N GLU A 531 -12.33 11.80 -16.61
CA GLU A 531 -12.66 12.94 -15.73
C GLU A 531 -11.49 13.93 -15.85
N ASP A 532 -11.55 14.82 -16.83
CA ASP A 532 -10.52 15.84 -17.02
C ASP A 532 -10.59 16.81 -15.83
N TRP A 533 -9.62 16.69 -14.94
CA TRP A 533 -9.53 17.52 -13.75
C TRP A 533 -9.37 18.97 -14.18
N ASN A 534 -10.37 19.80 -13.90
CA ASN A 534 -10.34 21.22 -14.27
C ASN A 534 -9.33 21.98 -13.38
N MET A 535 -8.05 21.90 -13.74
CA MET A 535 -6.91 22.36 -12.94
C MET A 535 -7.01 23.86 -12.61
N ASP A 536 -7.52 24.66 -13.54
CA ASP A 536 -7.68 26.10 -13.35
C ASP A 536 -8.81 26.42 -12.35
N GLN A 537 -9.83 25.56 -12.25
CA GLN A 537 -10.89 25.67 -11.24
C GLN A 537 -10.40 25.27 -9.83
N ILE A 538 -9.33 24.47 -9.73
CA ILE A 538 -8.68 24.15 -8.45
C ILE A 538 -7.70 25.26 -8.05
N LEU A 539 -6.90 25.78 -8.99
CA LEU A 539 -5.98 26.90 -8.71
C LEU A 539 -6.73 28.18 -8.28
N ASN A 540 -7.89 28.44 -8.86
CA ASN A 540 -8.72 29.62 -8.55
C ASN A 540 -9.62 29.46 -7.30
N ASN A 541 -9.51 28.36 -6.55
CA ASN A 541 -10.33 28.12 -5.36
C ASN A 541 -9.57 28.51 -4.07
N SER A 542 -10.12 29.46 -3.30
CA SER A 542 -9.50 29.99 -2.07
C SER A 542 -9.51 29.01 -0.88
N ASP A 543 -10.40 28.02 -0.92
CA ASP A 543 -10.78 27.25 0.26
C ASP A 543 -10.01 25.92 0.40
N PHE A 544 -8.92 25.74 -0.36
CA PHE A 544 -8.10 24.53 -0.33
C PHE A 544 -7.06 24.57 0.81
N ASP A 545 -7.13 23.60 1.73
CA ASP A 545 -6.23 23.52 2.90
C ASP A 545 -4.82 23.06 2.49
N TRP A 546 -3.97 24.02 2.08
CA TRP A 546 -2.60 23.78 1.62
C TRP A 546 -1.69 23.14 2.66
N ASN A 547 -1.93 23.39 3.96
CA ASN A 547 -1.20 22.72 5.02
C ASN A 547 -1.68 21.28 5.17
N TYR A 548 -2.98 20.99 5.12
CA TYR A 548 -3.43 19.60 5.11
C TYR A 548 -2.88 18.79 3.91
N PHE A 549 -2.71 19.38 2.73
CA PHE A 549 -2.16 18.64 1.58
C PHE A 549 -0.64 18.34 1.67
N LEU A 550 0.16 19.22 2.29
CA LEU A 550 1.63 19.11 2.34
C LEU A 550 2.20 18.73 3.72
N THR A 551 1.40 18.89 4.78
CA THR A 551 1.77 18.63 6.18
C THR A 551 0.76 17.76 6.93
N ALA A 552 -0.26 17.19 6.29
CA ALA A 552 -0.75 15.91 6.77
C ALA A 552 0.36 14.88 6.56
N ASP A 553 0.55 13.98 7.52
CA ASP A 553 1.39 12.82 7.32
C ASP A 553 0.93 12.10 6.05
N MET A 554 1.81 12.00 5.04
CA MET A 554 1.60 11.05 3.96
C MET A 554 1.36 9.69 4.63
N PRO A 555 0.19 9.05 4.43
CA PRO A 555 -0.25 7.96 5.29
C PRO A 555 0.79 6.83 5.23
N ALA A 556 1.54 6.67 6.33
CA ALA A 556 2.68 5.80 6.36
C ALA A 556 2.28 4.37 5.97
N PHE A 557 3.18 3.66 5.30
CA PHE A 557 2.94 2.28 4.84
C PHE A 557 2.72 1.28 6.01
N ASN A 558 2.88 1.73 7.25
CA ASN A 558 2.50 1.09 8.53
C ASN A 558 0.98 0.74 8.65
N SER A 559 0.18 0.90 7.60
CA SER A 559 -1.20 0.41 7.54
C SER A 559 -1.32 -1.07 7.13
N PHE A 560 -0.20 -1.74 6.87
CA PHE A 560 -0.08 -3.19 6.80
C PHE A 560 0.72 -3.73 7.99
N ALA A 561 0.01 -4.18 9.03
CA ALA A 561 0.57 -5.19 9.93
C ALA A 561 0.63 -6.54 9.17
N PRO A 562 1.62 -7.42 9.43
CA PRO A 562 1.64 -8.78 8.87
C PRO A 562 0.45 -9.63 9.36
N ASP A 563 -0.02 -9.30 10.57
CA ASP A 563 -1.00 -10.04 11.36
C ASP A 563 -2.43 -9.55 11.07
N GLY A 564 -3.36 -10.50 10.84
CA GLY A 564 -4.77 -10.22 10.59
C GLY A 564 -5.60 -9.75 11.80
N THR A 565 -4.97 -9.10 12.78
CA THR A 565 -5.53 -8.84 14.11
C THR A 565 -5.98 -7.38 14.26
N ILE A 566 -7.21 -7.17 14.73
CA ILE A 566 -7.77 -5.83 14.93
C ILE A 566 -7.11 -5.17 16.14
N ALA A 567 -6.34 -4.09 15.92
CA ALA A 567 -5.76 -3.26 16.96
C ALA A 567 -6.83 -2.45 17.73
N GLY A 568 -7.55 -3.12 18.62
CA GLY A 568 -8.47 -2.50 19.57
C GLY A 568 -7.74 -2.07 20.85
N GLN A 569 -7.07 -0.91 20.83
CA GLN A 569 -6.54 -0.31 22.06
C GLN A 569 -7.61 0.49 22.81
N ALA A 570 -7.83 0.14 24.08
CA ALA A 570 -8.68 0.86 25.01
C ALA A 570 -7.85 1.79 25.91
N CYS A 571 -8.34 3.01 26.14
CA CYS A 571 -7.80 3.94 27.13
C CYS A 571 -8.79 5.10 27.37
N GLY A 572 -9.06 5.62 28.58
CA GLY A 572 -8.90 5.03 29.93
C GLY A 572 -10.27 4.55 30.45
N VAL A 573 -10.71 4.79 31.68
CA VAL A 573 -10.19 5.59 32.83
C VAL A 573 -10.87 4.97 34.08
N HIS A 574 -10.24 4.79 35.25
CA HIS A 574 -10.14 5.83 36.28
C HIS A 574 -9.20 5.47 37.44
N GLN A 575 -8.69 6.54 38.05
CA GLN A 575 -7.85 6.58 39.24
C GLN A 575 -8.67 6.40 40.53
N PHE A 576 -8.24 5.51 41.43
CA PHE A 576 -8.57 5.55 42.86
C PHE A 576 -7.26 5.61 43.64
N ALA A 577 -7.18 6.51 44.62
CA ALA A 577 -5.96 6.76 45.38
C ALA A 577 -6.07 6.19 46.80
N LEU A 578 -5.06 5.43 47.25
CA LEU A 578 -4.83 5.13 48.66
C LEU A 578 -3.34 4.83 48.92
N VAL A 579 -2.60 5.90 49.23
CA VAL A 579 -1.42 6.00 50.11
C VAL A 579 -0.46 4.79 50.21
N SER A 580 0.73 4.90 49.58
CA SER A 580 1.98 5.07 50.37
C SER A 580 3.25 5.45 49.58
N ARG A 581 3.89 6.53 50.09
CA ARG A 581 5.34 6.85 50.15
C ARG A 581 6.31 6.49 49.00
N LYS A 582 6.69 7.56 48.27
CA LYS A 582 8.06 8.05 47.97
C LYS A 582 9.12 7.11 47.35
N MET A 583 9.36 7.31 46.03
CA MET A 583 10.52 8.02 45.41
C MET A 583 11.99 7.60 45.70
N PRO A 584 12.95 7.98 44.81
CA PRO A 584 14.09 7.13 44.43
C PRO A 584 15.43 7.55 45.05
N TRP A 585 16.50 6.82 44.67
CA TRP A 585 17.88 7.14 44.99
C TRP A 585 18.72 7.33 43.72
N SER A 586 19.22 8.55 43.51
CA SER A 586 20.60 8.73 43.08
C SER A 586 21.50 8.76 44.32
N ASP A 587 22.80 8.58 44.11
CA ASP A 587 23.88 8.84 45.07
C ASP A 587 23.94 7.99 46.36
N TRP A 588 25.11 7.41 46.64
CA TRP A 588 25.83 7.69 47.91
C TRP A 588 27.31 7.23 47.86
N LEU A 589 28.19 8.22 47.71
CA LEU A 589 29.63 8.29 48.07
C LEU A 589 30.68 7.34 47.44
N TRP A 590 31.84 7.96 47.17
CA TRP A 590 33.15 7.33 46.95
C TRP A 590 33.94 7.26 48.27
N ALA A 591 34.69 6.17 48.54
CA ALA A 591 36.00 6.21 49.22
C ALA A 591 36.76 4.86 49.25
N ARG A 592 37.88 4.78 48.49
CA ARG A 592 39.21 4.20 48.81
C ARG A 592 39.39 2.97 49.76
N SER A 593 40.28 2.04 49.32
CA SER A 593 41.44 1.45 50.07
C SER A 593 41.62 -0.08 49.88
N LYS A 594 42.87 -0.51 49.66
CA LYS A 594 43.43 -1.88 49.87
C LYS A 594 43.82 -2.06 51.36
N PRO A 595 44.33 -3.21 51.90
CA PRO A 595 44.73 -4.50 51.28
C PRO A 595 43.96 -5.69 51.95
N SER A 596 44.43 -6.90 52.34
CA SER A 596 45.75 -7.58 52.36
C SER A 596 45.59 -9.09 52.65
N ASN A 597 46.50 -9.91 52.08
CA ASN A 597 46.98 -11.23 52.58
C ASN A 597 45.92 -12.38 52.65
N GLU A 598 46.25 -13.68 52.73
CA GLU A 598 47.53 -14.43 52.82
C GLU A 598 47.33 -15.88 52.28
N VAL A 599 48.40 -16.54 51.77
CA VAL A 599 48.84 -17.97 51.98
C VAL A 599 47.79 -19.13 51.88
N SER A 600 48.02 -20.32 51.29
CA SER A 600 49.24 -21.10 50.96
C SER A 600 49.10 -22.06 49.75
N ASP A 601 50.25 -22.42 49.19
CA ASP A 601 50.61 -23.62 48.38
C ASP A 601 50.53 -24.95 49.23
N PRO A 602 50.93 -26.17 48.76
CA PRO A 602 51.23 -26.66 47.42
C PRO A 602 50.67 -28.09 47.09
N SER A 603 51.14 -28.66 45.96
CA SER A 603 51.23 -30.08 45.59
C SER A 603 49.98 -30.81 45.01
N GLY A 604 50.11 -31.72 44.03
CA GLY A 604 51.32 -32.02 43.24
C GLY A 604 51.23 -33.26 42.33
N GLN A 605 52.22 -33.36 41.43
CA GLN A 605 52.76 -34.58 40.77
C GLN A 605 51.88 -35.43 39.80
N THR A 606 52.42 -35.60 38.57
CA THR A 606 52.48 -36.85 37.75
C THR A 606 51.17 -37.52 37.24
N SER A 607 51.16 -38.28 36.12
CA SER A 607 52.02 -38.35 34.92
C SER A 607 51.34 -39.22 33.83
N SER A 608 51.91 -39.23 32.62
CA SER A 608 51.98 -40.37 31.68
C SER A 608 50.70 -41.12 31.22
N ASP A 609 50.44 -40.97 29.92
CA ASP A 609 50.12 -42.00 28.90
C ASP A 609 50.66 -43.44 29.16
N PRO A 610 50.28 -44.49 28.38
CA PRO A 610 49.43 -44.56 27.17
C PRO A 610 48.35 -45.68 27.21
N ALA A 611 47.75 -46.01 26.05
CA ALA A 611 46.78 -47.09 25.87
C ALA A 611 47.40 -48.46 25.49
N SER A 612 46.74 -49.59 25.83
CA SER A 612 46.53 -50.73 24.90
C SER A 612 45.71 -51.91 25.48
N SER A 613 44.71 -52.37 24.70
CA SER A 613 44.18 -53.74 24.45
C SER A 613 44.34 -54.97 25.38
N PHE A 614 43.31 -55.85 25.31
CA PHE A 614 43.25 -57.32 25.51
C PHE A 614 43.07 -57.96 26.92
N ALA A 615 41.80 -58.28 27.23
CA ALA A 615 41.24 -59.61 27.54
C ALA A 615 41.66 -60.44 28.80
N VAL A 616 40.81 -61.45 29.11
CA VAL A 616 40.84 -62.40 30.27
C VAL A 616 40.44 -61.73 31.61
N GLY A 617 39.62 -62.33 32.50
CA GLY A 617 38.82 -63.56 32.46
C GLY A 617 38.21 -63.91 33.84
N ALA A 618 37.47 -65.02 33.94
CA ALA A 618 36.85 -65.58 35.18
C ALA A 618 35.66 -64.74 35.77
N THR A 619 34.68 -65.28 36.53
CA THR A 619 34.35 -66.68 36.90
C THR A 619 32.82 -66.87 37.07
N GLN A 620 32.35 -68.12 37.24
CA GLN A 620 30.94 -68.50 37.36
C GLN A 620 30.38 -68.48 38.80
N SER A 621 29.05 -68.33 38.94
CA SER A 621 28.25 -69.11 39.89
C SER A 621 26.74 -69.09 39.56
N THR A 622 26.19 -70.25 39.16
CA THR A 622 24.91 -70.90 39.58
C THR A 622 23.71 -70.07 40.09
N SER A 623 22.43 -70.42 39.80
CA SER A 623 21.88 -71.65 39.16
C SER A 623 20.37 -71.57 38.84
N THR A 624 19.92 -72.48 37.95
CA THR A 624 18.60 -73.18 37.91
C THR A 624 17.30 -72.38 37.68
N SER A 625 16.31 -72.86 36.89
CA SER A 625 16.25 -73.99 35.93
C SER A 625 14.92 -74.02 35.15
N ASN A 626 14.96 -74.52 33.90
CA ASN A 626 14.02 -75.40 33.13
C ASN A 626 12.49 -75.33 33.40
N GLY A 627 11.57 -75.55 32.46
CA GLY A 627 11.54 -76.17 31.11
C GLY A 627 10.13 -76.80 30.91
N SER A 628 9.69 -77.38 29.80
CA SER A 628 10.17 -77.54 28.40
C SER A 628 9.01 -78.09 27.53
N GLU A 629 9.18 -78.16 26.19
CA GLU A 629 8.51 -79.14 25.27
C GLU A 629 6.96 -79.09 25.07
N GLN A 630 6.32 -79.70 24.04
CA GLN A 630 6.64 -79.88 22.61
C GLN A 630 5.36 -80.26 21.78
N THR A 631 5.47 -80.23 20.42
CA THR A 631 4.72 -81.02 19.39
C THR A 631 3.16 -81.01 19.21
N ASN A 632 2.75 -80.55 18.02
CA ASN A 632 1.85 -81.14 16.97
C ASN A 632 0.58 -82.00 17.28
N GLY A 633 -0.55 -81.65 16.62
CA GLY A 633 -1.13 -82.50 15.54
C GLY A 633 -2.59 -83.04 15.60
N GLY A 634 -3.44 -82.65 14.64
CA GLY A 634 -4.72 -83.31 14.23
C GLY A 634 -5.94 -83.19 15.17
N GLY A 635 -7.21 -83.35 14.76
CA GLY A 635 -7.83 -83.52 13.42
C GLY A 635 -9.37 -83.75 13.50
N ASP A 636 -10.11 -83.52 12.40
CA ASP A 636 -11.48 -83.95 12.01
C ASP A 636 -12.75 -83.73 12.92
N GLY A 637 -13.94 -83.58 12.28
CA GLY A 637 -15.25 -83.96 12.87
C GLY A 637 -16.45 -82.98 12.76
N LEU A 638 -17.53 -83.43 12.10
CA LEU A 638 -18.93 -82.92 12.20
C LEU A 638 -19.59 -83.41 13.53
N TYR A 639 -20.84 -83.14 13.97
CA TYR A 639 -22.13 -82.77 13.33
C TYR A 639 -23.19 -82.24 14.36
N ASP A 640 -24.12 -81.39 13.89
CA ASP A 640 -25.56 -81.21 14.25
C ASP A 640 -26.12 -80.67 15.61
N GLU A 641 -27.46 -80.56 15.65
CA GLU A 641 -28.31 -79.45 16.19
C GLU A 641 -28.63 -79.34 17.70
N THR A 642 -28.89 -78.07 18.10
CA THR A 642 -29.97 -77.42 18.94
C THR A 642 -30.79 -78.20 20.02
N PRO A 643 -31.52 -77.54 20.98
CA PRO A 643 -31.84 -76.10 21.12
C PRO A 643 -31.80 -75.46 22.53
N SER A 644 -32.09 -74.15 22.54
CA SER A 644 -32.65 -73.35 23.66
C SER A 644 -31.80 -73.10 24.93
N GLY A 645 -31.14 -71.94 24.96
CA GLY A 645 -30.58 -71.32 26.17
C GLY A 645 -30.12 -69.89 25.89
N LEU A 646 -30.97 -68.88 26.14
CA LEU A 646 -30.75 -67.53 25.62
C LEU A 646 -29.70 -66.74 26.43
N SER A 647 -28.43 -66.90 26.10
CA SER A 647 -27.31 -66.08 26.60
C SER A 647 -26.45 -65.58 25.44
N SER A 648 -26.52 -64.28 25.15
CA SER A 648 -25.90 -63.67 23.98
C SER A 648 -24.38 -63.45 24.13
N ARG A 649 -23.60 -64.53 24.01
CA ARG A 649 -22.17 -64.47 23.71
C ARG A 649 -21.91 -64.71 22.22
N LEU A 650 -21.56 -63.67 21.47
CA LEU A 650 -20.82 -63.81 20.22
C LEU A 650 -19.79 -62.70 20.07
N SER A 651 -18.71 -63.01 19.35
CA SER A 651 -17.64 -62.11 18.89
C SER A 651 -17.14 -61.02 19.86
N ARG A 652 -15.95 -61.21 20.42
CA ARG A 652 -15.05 -60.08 20.67
C ARG A 652 -14.66 -59.48 19.31
N GLY A 653 -15.41 -58.49 18.84
CA GLY A 653 -14.98 -57.68 17.71
C GLY A 653 -13.69 -56.95 18.09
N SER A 654 -12.61 -57.14 17.32
CA SER A 654 -11.41 -56.32 17.51
C SER A 654 -11.73 -54.86 17.16
N TRP A 655 -11.19 -53.92 17.95
CA TRP A 655 -11.39 -52.48 17.71
C TRP A 655 -10.79 -52.01 16.37
N GLU A 656 -9.89 -52.82 15.80
CA GLU A 656 -9.28 -52.64 14.47
C GLU A 656 -10.31 -52.55 13.32
N SER A 657 -11.48 -53.19 13.45
CA SER A 657 -12.51 -53.17 12.39
C SER A 657 -13.29 -51.85 12.32
N ASN A 658 -13.43 -51.14 13.45
CA ASN A 658 -14.11 -49.84 13.50
C ASN A 658 -13.20 -48.66 13.13
N LEU A 659 -11.88 -48.82 13.23
CA LEU A 659 -10.91 -47.78 12.84
C LEU A 659 -10.65 -47.73 11.33
N ASN A 660 -10.81 -48.85 10.62
CA ASN A 660 -10.71 -48.90 9.16
C ASN A 660 -12.03 -48.65 8.43
N SER A 661 -13.16 -48.63 9.14
CA SER A 661 -14.48 -48.27 8.60
C SER A 661 -14.72 -46.75 8.70
N THR A 662 -14.05 -45.97 7.84
CA THR A 662 -14.43 -44.55 7.65
C THR A 662 -15.76 -44.52 6.90
N ASP A 663 -16.87 -44.54 7.64
CA ASP A 663 -18.20 -44.51 7.02
C ASP A 663 -18.55 -43.10 6.52
N TRP A 664 -18.21 -42.87 5.25
CA TRP A 664 -18.49 -41.64 4.52
C TRP A 664 -19.98 -41.27 4.47
N SER A 665 -20.90 -42.22 4.77
CA SER A 665 -22.35 -41.99 4.81
C SER A 665 -22.72 -40.81 5.71
N HIS A 666 -22.01 -40.63 6.83
CA HIS A 666 -22.24 -39.56 7.79
C HIS A 666 -22.03 -38.15 7.21
N TYR A 667 -21.10 -37.96 6.27
CA TYR A 667 -20.89 -36.67 5.61
C TYR A 667 -21.89 -36.41 4.48
N THR A 668 -22.46 -37.47 3.89
CA THR A 668 -23.62 -37.39 3.00
C THR A 668 -24.97 -37.35 3.74
N SER A 669 -24.99 -37.45 5.07
CA SER A 669 -26.24 -37.41 5.83
C SER A 669 -26.99 -36.09 5.59
N PRO A 670 -28.31 -36.13 5.35
CA PRO A 670 -29.09 -34.92 5.05
C PRO A 670 -28.97 -33.85 6.14
N GLN A 671 -28.84 -34.28 7.41
CA GLN A 671 -28.68 -33.42 8.58
C GLN A 671 -27.41 -32.56 8.51
N THR A 672 -26.27 -33.17 8.21
CA THR A 672 -24.96 -32.47 8.10
C THR A 672 -24.91 -31.52 6.90
N ILE A 673 -25.50 -31.92 5.77
CA ILE A 673 -25.63 -31.07 4.58
C ILE A 673 -26.52 -29.86 4.89
N VAL A 674 -27.68 -30.06 5.51
CA VAL A 674 -28.61 -28.98 5.90
C VAL A 674 -27.95 -28.02 6.88
N ALA A 675 -27.26 -28.51 7.92
CA ALA A 675 -26.54 -27.65 8.87
C ALA A 675 -25.46 -26.79 8.19
N SER A 676 -24.72 -27.37 7.25
CA SER A 676 -23.65 -26.70 6.49
C SER A 676 -24.19 -25.64 5.51
N VAL A 677 -25.33 -25.91 4.86
CA VAL A 677 -26.02 -24.94 4.00
C VAL A 677 -26.64 -23.81 4.82
N LEU A 678 -27.30 -24.12 5.94
CA LEU A 678 -27.91 -23.12 6.82
C LEU A 678 -26.88 -22.17 7.44
N THR A 679 -25.75 -22.69 7.94
CA THR A 679 -24.67 -21.86 8.51
C THR A 679 -23.99 -20.99 7.45
N THR A 680 -23.72 -21.53 6.25
CA THR A 680 -23.17 -20.76 5.13
C THR A 680 -24.14 -19.65 4.69
N ALA A 681 -25.43 -19.96 4.55
CA ALA A 681 -26.47 -19.00 4.21
C ALA A 681 -26.63 -17.92 5.28
N ALA A 682 -26.62 -18.29 6.56
CA ALA A 682 -26.64 -17.37 7.69
C ALA A 682 -25.42 -16.44 7.70
N THR A 683 -24.21 -16.95 7.42
CA THR A 683 -22.99 -16.15 7.35
C THR A 683 -23.04 -15.12 6.20
N LEU A 684 -23.49 -15.53 5.02
CA LEU A 684 -23.68 -14.62 3.88
C LEU A 684 -24.80 -13.59 4.13
N ALA A 685 -25.89 -14.00 4.79
CA ALA A 685 -26.96 -13.11 5.24
C ALA A 685 -26.45 -12.09 6.26
N LEU A 686 -25.64 -12.50 7.25
CA LEU A 686 -25.01 -11.62 8.25
C LEU A 686 -24.05 -10.61 7.60
N ILE A 687 -23.20 -11.05 6.66
CA ILE A 687 -22.32 -10.14 5.90
C ILE A 687 -23.13 -9.13 5.08
N ARG A 688 -24.23 -9.57 4.44
CA ARG A 688 -25.12 -8.69 3.66
C ARG A 688 -25.87 -7.72 4.56
N LEU A 689 -26.39 -8.18 5.69
CA LEU A 689 -27.04 -7.39 6.74
C LEU A 689 -26.09 -6.33 7.29
N TYR A 690 -24.85 -6.71 7.63
CA TYR A 690 -23.82 -5.80 8.10
C TYR A 690 -23.51 -4.72 7.05
N LYS A 691 -23.20 -5.12 5.80
CA LYS A 691 -22.89 -4.17 4.72
C LYS A 691 -24.07 -3.25 4.34
N THR A 692 -25.31 -3.66 4.63
CA THR A 692 -26.54 -2.94 4.23
C THR A 692 -27.13 -2.07 5.35
N TYR A 693 -26.87 -2.38 6.63
CA TYR A 693 -27.49 -1.70 7.78
C TYR A 693 -26.52 -1.31 8.91
N LEU A 694 -25.38 -2.00 9.08
CA LEU A 694 -24.44 -1.79 10.20
C LEU A 694 -23.12 -1.09 9.80
N ARG A 695 -22.81 -0.99 8.50
CA ARG A 695 -21.66 -0.22 8.00
C ARG A 695 -21.88 1.29 8.21
N ARG A 696 -20.89 1.97 8.81
CA ARG A 696 -20.86 3.44 8.98
C ARG A 696 -20.67 4.14 7.62
N ILE A 697 -21.25 5.34 7.49
CA ILE A 697 -21.17 6.20 6.31
C ILE A 697 -20.52 7.52 6.79
N PRO A 698 -19.28 7.84 6.36
CA PRO A 698 -18.52 8.95 6.94
C PRO A 698 -18.77 10.31 6.28
N ASN A 699 -19.12 10.35 4.99
CA ASN A 699 -19.42 11.56 4.22
C ASN A 699 -20.55 11.28 3.19
N VAL A 700 -20.94 12.29 2.41
CA VAL A 700 -22.05 12.20 1.44
C VAL A 700 -21.71 11.34 0.22
N ASP A 701 -20.44 11.26 -0.20
CA ASP A 701 -20.01 10.52 -1.40
C ASP A 701 -20.23 9.00 -1.29
N TYR A 702 -20.23 8.46 -0.07
CA TYR A 702 -20.58 7.05 0.17
C TYR A 702 -22.09 6.76 0.06
N LEU A 703 -22.94 7.76 -0.22
CA LEU A 703 -24.36 7.57 -0.51
C LEU A 703 -24.58 7.31 -2.01
N LYS A 704 -24.80 6.04 -2.37
CA LYS A 704 -25.17 5.65 -3.74
C LYS A 704 -26.47 6.33 -4.19
N PRO A 705 -26.66 6.64 -5.49
CA PRO A 705 -27.88 7.27 -6.01
C PRO A 705 -29.19 6.59 -5.56
N GLY A 706 -29.26 5.25 -5.60
CA GLY A 706 -30.41 4.48 -5.11
C GLY A 706 -30.63 4.48 -3.58
N PHE A 707 -29.87 5.26 -2.80
CA PHE A 707 -30.14 5.50 -1.38
C PHE A 707 -31.15 6.64 -1.18
N PHE A 708 -31.03 7.69 -2.00
CA PHE A 708 -31.92 8.85 -1.97
C PHE A 708 -33.37 8.43 -2.25
N ARG A 709 -34.32 9.10 -1.61
CA ARG A 709 -35.78 8.86 -1.61
C ARG A 709 -36.23 7.50 -1.03
N HIS A 710 -35.37 6.49 -0.99
CA HIS A 710 -35.71 5.11 -0.61
C HIS A 710 -35.33 4.71 0.81
N ARG A 711 -34.37 5.39 1.44
CA ARG A 711 -33.82 5.01 2.76
C ARG A 711 -33.71 6.20 3.70
N SER A 712 -33.62 5.93 5.01
CA SER A 712 -33.38 6.95 6.03
C SER A 712 -32.18 6.61 6.90
N LEU A 713 -31.39 7.62 7.23
CA LEU A 713 -30.22 7.52 8.10
C LEU A 713 -30.63 7.90 9.52
N TYR A 714 -30.03 7.25 10.52
CA TYR A 714 -30.10 7.66 11.92
C TYR A 714 -28.73 8.14 12.36
N GLY A 715 -28.66 9.27 13.05
CA GLY A 715 -27.39 9.89 13.38
C GLY A 715 -27.47 10.87 14.54
N TYR A 716 -26.30 11.33 14.97
CA TYR A 716 -26.12 12.27 16.05
C TYR A 716 -25.68 13.63 15.51
N VAL A 717 -26.33 14.72 15.94
CA VAL A 717 -26.01 16.07 15.46
C VAL A 717 -24.79 16.60 16.22
N THR A 718 -23.71 16.85 15.47
CA THR A 718 -22.39 17.21 15.99
C THR A 718 -22.13 18.72 16.00
N ARG A 719 -22.63 19.45 15.00
CA ARG A 719 -22.52 20.91 14.86
C ARG A 719 -23.75 21.43 14.12
N VAL A 720 -24.27 22.58 14.54
CA VAL A 720 -25.25 23.38 13.78
C VAL A 720 -24.56 24.69 13.42
N GLY A 721 -24.36 24.92 12.12
CA GLY A 721 -23.62 26.08 11.61
C GLY A 721 -24.55 27.27 11.40
N ASP A 722 -25.60 27.03 10.62
CA ASP A 722 -26.46 28.03 10.01
C ASP A 722 -27.93 27.75 10.35
N GLY A 723 -28.84 28.66 9.99
CA GLY A 723 -30.26 28.54 10.32
C GLY A 723 -30.98 27.33 9.70
N ASP A 724 -30.46 26.74 8.60
CA ASP A 724 -31.04 25.57 7.91
C ASP A 724 -30.10 24.35 7.80
N ASN A 725 -28.87 24.42 8.32
CA ASN A 725 -27.80 23.43 8.08
C ASN A 725 -27.14 22.86 9.35
N PHE A 726 -26.86 21.55 9.35
CA PHE A 726 -26.14 20.87 10.43
C PHE A 726 -25.31 19.67 9.96
N HIS A 727 -24.38 19.22 10.82
CA HIS A 727 -23.50 18.08 10.56
C HIS A 727 -23.93 16.84 11.37
N LEU A 728 -24.24 15.76 10.65
CA LEU A 728 -24.75 14.49 11.19
C LEU A 728 -23.67 13.41 11.20
N TYR A 729 -23.38 12.84 12.37
CA TYR A 729 -22.58 11.62 12.50
C TYR A 729 -23.49 10.39 12.32
N HIS A 730 -23.31 9.60 11.25
CA HIS A 730 -24.12 8.39 11.01
C HIS A 730 -23.88 7.33 12.10
N THR A 731 -24.96 6.88 12.75
CA THR A 731 -24.94 5.80 13.75
C THR A 731 -25.69 4.58 13.22
N PRO A 732 -24.99 3.67 12.51
CA PRO A 732 -25.62 2.59 11.74
C PRO A 732 -26.31 1.56 12.65
N GLY A 733 -27.44 1.02 12.18
CA GLY A 733 -28.39 0.25 13.00
C GLY A 733 -29.14 1.07 14.07
N GLY A 734 -28.72 2.31 14.36
CA GLY A 734 -29.35 3.21 15.32
C GLY A 734 -29.58 2.58 16.70
N LYS A 735 -30.74 2.85 17.32
CA LYS A 735 -31.07 2.33 18.65
C LYS A 735 -31.07 0.79 18.73
N LEU A 736 -31.37 0.08 17.64
CA LEU A 736 -31.31 -1.40 17.61
C LEU A 736 -29.87 -1.92 17.71
N ALA A 737 -28.88 -1.17 17.19
CA ALA A 737 -27.46 -1.44 17.38
C ALA A 737 -26.89 -0.73 18.64
N GLY A 738 -27.75 -0.38 19.61
CA GLY A 738 -27.39 0.17 20.91
C GLY A 738 -27.09 1.68 20.95
N TRP A 739 -27.10 2.40 19.82
CA TRP A 739 -26.68 3.80 19.77
C TRP A 739 -27.57 4.72 20.59
N GLY A 740 -26.98 5.40 21.58
CA GLY A 740 -27.69 6.26 22.52
C GLY A 740 -28.54 5.52 23.55
N LEU A 741 -28.36 4.20 23.69
CA LEU A 741 -28.88 3.39 24.81
C LEU A 741 -27.71 2.86 25.65
N LEU A 742 -26.79 2.12 25.03
CA LEU A 742 -25.63 1.53 25.70
C LEU A 742 -24.59 2.64 26.04
N PRO A 743 -24.02 2.67 27.25
CA PRO A 743 -22.99 3.65 27.64
C PRO A 743 -21.82 3.74 26.65
N TRP A 744 -21.30 2.60 26.21
CA TRP A 744 -20.18 2.48 25.28
C TRP A 744 -20.55 2.68 23.79
N ARG A 745 -21.82 2.99 23.47
CA ARG A 745 -22.28 3.39 22.12
C ARG A 745 -22.94 4.76 22.15
N ARG A 746 -22.21 5.72 22.71
CA ARG A 746 -22.49 7.16 22.67
C ARG A 746 -21.41 7.85 21.85
N VAL A 747 -21.77 8.94 21.15
CA VAL A 747 -20.81 9.73 20.36
C VAL A 747 -20.07 10.67 21.31
N GLN A 748 -18.89 10.23 21.76
CA GLN A 748 -17.94 11.03 22.55
C GLN A 748 -16.95 11.77 21.62
N ASP A 749 -16.21 12.75 22.13
CA ASP A 749 -15.12 13.44 21.43
C ASP A 749 -15.45 13.97 20.02
N ILE A 750 -16.41 14.90 19.92
CA ILE A 750 -16.84 15.51 18.64
C ILE A 750 -15.65 16.06 17.82
N LYS A 751 -14.58 16.54 18.47
CA LYS A 751 -13.33 16.98 17.83
C LYS A 751 -12.68 15.88 16.94
N LYS A 752 -12.76 14.60 17.32
CA LYS A 752 -12.20 13.45 16.57
C LYS A 752 -12.93 13.16 15.24
N PHE A 753 -14.03 13.86 14.94
CA PHE A 753 -14.87 13.63 13.75
C PHE A 753 -14.90 14.80 12.75
N LYS A 754 -14.00 15.79 12.86
CA LYS A 754 -13.77 16.80 11.81
C LYS A 754 -13.53 16.09 10.47
N GLY A 755 -14.21 16.51 9.40
CA GLY A 755 -14.15 15.87 8.07
C GLY A 755 -14.81 14.48 7.95
N LYS A 756 -15.40 13.92 9.03
CA LYS A 756 -15.99 12.56 9.05
C LYS A 756 -17.47 12.59 9.44
N THR A 757 -18.22 13.58 8.96
CA THR A 757 -19.67 13.75 9.17
C THR A 757 -20.40 14.09 7.86
N LEU A 758 -21.71 13.88 7.85
CA LEU A 758 -22.62 14.22 6.75
C LEU A 758 -23.14 15.66 6.93
N PRO A 759 -22.76 16.65 6.11
CA PRO A 759 -23.49 17.93 6.06
C PRO A 759 -24.91 17.71 5.52
N VAL A 760 -25.90 18.24 6.23
CA VAL A 760 -27.33 18.12 5.93
C VAL A 760 -27.95 19.50 5.81
N ARG A 761 -28.66 19.73 4.71
CA ARG A 761 -29.56 20.88 4.52
C ARG A 761 -31.01 20.42 4.74
N ILE A 762 -31.78 21.17 5.53
CA ILE A 762 -33.19 20.84 5.78
C ILE A 762 -34.00 21.10 4.51
N ALA A 763 -34.70 20.08 4.02
CA ALA A 763 -35.51 20.15 2.81
C ALA A 763 -36.68 21.14 2.96
N GLY A 764 -36.92 21.97 1.95
CA GLY A 764 -38.10 22.83 1.80
C GLY A 764 -38.15 24.12 2.64
N VAL A 765 -37.08 24.46 3.37
CA VAL A 765 -37.03 25.67 4.22
C VAL A 765 -35.82 26.55 3.88
N ASP A 766 -35.95 27.86 4.11
CA ASP A 766 -34.86 28.85 4.02
C ASP A 766 -34.92 29.72 5.29
N ALA A 767 -33.82 29.81 6.04
CA ALA A 767 -33.74 30.60 7.28
C ALA A 767 -33.19 32.02 7.00
N PRO A 768 -33.38 33.00 7.91
CA PRO A 768 -32.80 34.34 7.74
C PRO A 768 -31.27 34.31 7.72
N GLU A 769 -30.68 35.09 6.82
CA GLU A 769 -29.24 35.10 6.60
C GLU A 769 -28.50 35.91 7.67
N ARG A 770 -27.43 35.32 8.21
CA ARG A 770 -26.58 35.97 9.21
C ARG A 770 -25.49 36.79 8.52
N ALA A 771 -24.90 37.76 9.24
CA ALA A 771 -23.78 38.52 8.70
C ALA A 771 -22.62 37.58 8.30
N HIS A 772 -22.26 37.59 7.02
CA HIS A 772 -21.19 36.79 6.43
C HIS A 772 -20.59 37.54 5.25
N TRP A 773 -19.24 37.55 5.14
CA TRP A 773 -18.51 38.26 4.08
C TRP A 773 -18.93 39.72 3.88
N GLY A 774 -18.99 40.51 4.96
CA GLY A 774 -19.30 41.95 4.93
C GLY A 774 -20.78 42.31 4.77
N ASN A 775 -21.65 41.36 4.44
CA ASN A 775 -23.08 41.62 4.27
C ASN A 775 -23.80 41.83 5.62
N PRO A 776 -24.75 42.79 5.70
CA PRO A 776 -25.44 43.12 6.96
C PRO A 776 -26.40 42.00 7.38
N GLU A 777 -26.48 41.68 8.67
CA GLU A 777 -27.34 40.60 9.18
C GLU A 777 -28.83 40.85 8.90
N GLN A 778 -29.53 39.81 8.44
CA GLN A 778 -31.00 39.82 8.35
C GLN A 778 -31.60 39.65 9.77
N PRO A 779 -32.63 40.45 10.14
CA PRO A 779 -33.32 40.29 11.41
C PRO A 779 -33.76 38.84 11.67
N TYR A 780 -33.66 38.41 12.93
CA TYR A 780 -34.01 37.07 13.42
C TYR A 780 -33.09 35.91 12.96
N GLY A 781 -31.97 36.18 12.28
CA GLY A 781 -31.00 35.17 11.85
C GLY A 781 -30.26 34.45 13.00
N ASN A 782 -29.84 35.19 14.02
CA ASN A 782 -29.26 34.60 15.24
C ASN A 782 -30.28 33.75 16.01
N GLU A 783 -31.52 34.22 16.12
CA GLU A 783 -32.60 33.58 16.85
C GLU A 783 -33.06 32.28 16.16
N ALA A 784 -33.12 32.26 14.82
CA ALA A 784 -33.38 31.05 14.04
C ALA A 784 -32.27 30.00 14.23
N LEU A 785 -31.00 30.42 14.17
CA LEU A 785 -29.84 29.56 14.42
C LEU A 785 -29.85 28.99 15.86
N GLU A 786 -30.12 29.82 16.87
CA GLU A 786 -30.13 29.36 18.26
C GLU A 786 -31.36 28.48 18.56
N TRP A 787 -32.49 28.73 17.89
CA TRP A 787 -33.60 27.80 17.91
C TRP A 787 -33.24 26.44 17.31
N LEU A 788 -32.52 26.40 16.18
CA LEU A 788 -32.09 25.14 15.58
C LEU A 788 -31.03 24.42 16.45
N ARG A 789 -30.09 25.16 17.06
CA ARG A 789 -29.11 24.64 18.02
C ARG A 789 -29.78 23.99 19.22
N SER A 790 -30.58 24.74 19.96
CA SER A 790 -31.32 24.23 21.13
C SER A 790 -32.31 23.09 20.80
N THR A 791 -32.74 22.99 19.53
CA THR A 791 -33.60 21.90 19.04
C THR A 791 -32.83 20.64 18.62
N LEU A 792 -31.66 20.78 17.97
CA LEU A 792 -30.94 19.65 17.34
C LEU A 792 -29.60 19.28 17.97
N LEU A 793 -28.82 20.24 18.44
CA LEU A 793 -27.42 20.02 18.82
C LEU A 793 -27.32 18.96 19.94
N HIS A 794 -26.34 18.06 19.82
CA HIS A 794 -26.13 16.93 20.72
C HIS A 794 -27.31 15.93 20.84
N ARG A 795 -28.27 15.94 19.90
CA ARG A 795 -29.39 14.99 19.86
C ARG A 795 -29.29 14.01 18.69
N TYR A 796 -30.03 12.92 18.80
CA TYR A 796 -30.18 11.94 17.71
C TYR A 796 -31.41 12.26 16.85
N VAL A 797 -31.22 12.29 15.54
CA VAL A 797 -32.28 12.51 14.54
C VAL A 797 -32.35 11.36 13.53
N ARG A 798 -33.48 11.27 12.83
CA ARG A 798 -33.60 10.50 11.59
C ARG A 798 -33.73 11.46 10.42
N VAL A 799 -32.92 11.27 9.38
CA VAL A 799 -32.98 12.08 8.16
C VAL A 799 -33.40 11.22 6.97
N TYR A 800 -34.18 11.79 6.06
CA TYR A 800 -34.72 11.16 4.87
C TYR A 800 -34.16 11.91 3.64
N PRO A 801 -33.08 11.43 3.02
CA PRO A 801 -32.40 12.14 1.93
C PRO A 801 -33.21 12.13 0.64
N TYR A 802 -33.26 13.26 -0.07
CA TYR A 802 -33.95 13.39 -1.35
C TYR A 802 -32.99 13.63 -2.52
N SER A 803 -31.96 14.46 -2.31
CA SER A 803 -30.94 14.79 -3.30
C SER A 803 -29.63 15.26 -2.65
N ARG A 804 -28.61 15.55 -3.47
CA ARG A 804 -27.37 16.24 -3.11
C ARG A 804 -27.41 17.63 -3.74
N ASP A 805 -27.02 18.68 -3.00
CA ASP A 805 -26.95 20.04 -3.53
C ASP A 805 -25.56 20.38 -4.14
N GLN A 806 -25.48 21.54 -4.80
CA GLN A 806 -24.26 22.02 -5.47
C GLN A 806 -23.07 22.26 -4.52
N TYR A 807 -23.32 22.38 -3.21
CA TYR A 807 -22.30 22.51 -2.17
C TYR A 807 -21.94 21.15 -1.55
N GLY A 808 -22.35 20.06 -2.19
CA GLY A 808 -22.10 18.68 -1.76
C GLY A 808 -22.92 18.23 -0.55
N ARG A 809 -23.87 19.04 -0.06
CA ARG A 809 -24.68 18.75 1.13
C ARG A 809 -25.83 17.80 0.79
N MET A 810 -26.27 17.03 1.78
CA MET A 810 -27.41 16.13 1.65
C MET A 810 -28.71 16.89 1.95
N VAL A 811 -29.60 17.04 0.96
CA VAL A 811 -30.92 17.65 1.15
C VAL A 811 -31.87 16.59 1.73
N ALA A 812 -32.43 16.84 2.92
CA ALA A 812 -33.23 15.84 3.63
C ALA A 812 -34.33 16.45 4.51
N SER A 813 -35.48 15.78 4.65
CA SER A 813 -36.38 16.07 5.77
C SER A 813 -35.86 15.42 7.05
N VAL A 814 -36.08 16.07 8.19
CA VAL A 814 -35.40 15.76 9.45
C VAL A 814 -36.44 15.57 10.54
N HIS A 815 -36.42 14.40 11.19
CA HIS A 815 -37.37 14.02 12.22
C HIS A 815 -36.69 13.83 13.57
N LEU A 816 -37.06 14.67 14.53
CA LEU A 816 -36.65 14.59 15.93
C LEU A 816 -37.70 13.80 16.73
N ARG A 817 -37.26 12.76 17.45
CA ARG A 817 -38.15 11.95 18.31
C ARG A 817 -38.28 12.61 19.68
N ARG A 818 -39.41 13.25 19.96
CA ARG A 818 -39.67 13.95 21.24
C ARG A 818 -40.10 13.01 22.37
N TRP A 819 -40.76 11.89 22.04
CA TRP A 819 -41.22 10.90 23.02
C TRP A 819 -41.14 9.46 22.48
N LEU A 820 -41.65 8.48 23.23
CA LEU A 820 -41.56 7.06 22.87
C LEU A 820 -42.12 6.74 21.48
N VAL A 821 -43.20 7.37 21.01
CA VAL A 821 -43.68 7.22 19.61
C VAL A 821 -43.59 8.49 18.77
N PHE A 822 -43.83 9.67 19.36
CA PHE A 822 -43.97 10.92 18.61
C PHE A 822 -42.65 11.44 18.01
N ARG A 823 -42.68 11.71 16.70
CA ARG A 823 -41.64 12.40 15.94
C ARG A 823 -42.20 13.75 15.48
N SER A 824 -41.47 14.85 15.67
CA SER A 824 -41.78 16.11 14.99
C SER A 824 -40.87 16.30 13.78
N ASP A 825 -41.41 16.93 12.75
CA ASP A 825 -40.68 17.32 11.55
C ASP A 825 -40.06 18.70 11.79
N VAL A 826 -38.74 18.80 11.67
CA VAL A 826 -38.00 19.98 12.11
C VAL A 826 -38.24 21.17 11.19
N GLY A 827 -38.31 20.95 9.87
CA GLY A 827 -38.63 22.02 8.92
C GLY A 827 -40.03 22.58 9.15
N TYR A 828 -41.01 21.71 9.37
CA TYR A 828 -42.36 22.12 9.76
C TYR A 828 -42.40 22.87 11.10
N ASP A 829 -41.64 22.44 12.11
CA ASP A 829 -41.55 23.14 13.41
C ASP A 829 -40.87 24.52 13.28
N MET A 830 -39.93 24.72 12.34
CA MET A 830 -39.32 26.03 12.02
C MET A 830 -40.34 26.98 11.39
N LEU A 831 -41.02 26.53 10.32
CA LEU A 831 -42.04 27.31 9.62
C LEU A 831 -43.18 27.70 10.56
N LYS A 832 -43.71 26.75 11.33
CA LYS A 832 -44.79 26.94 12.31
C LYS A 832 -44.44 27.96 13.41
N LYS A 833 -43.16 28.21 13.67
CA LYS A 833 -42.68 29.19 14.66
C LYS A 833 -42.20 30.51 14.05
N GLY A 834 -42.12 30.61 12.72
CA GLY A 834 -41.57 31.78 12.04
C GLY A 834 -40.04 31.88 12.11
N TRP A 835 -39.32 30.76 12.21
CA TRP A 835 -37.85 30.73 12.14
C TRP A 835 -37.29 30.40 10.75
N ALA A 836 -38.17 30.12 9.79
CA ALA A 836 -37.83 29.98 8.38
C ALA A 836 -39.02 30.39 7.49
N THR A 837 -38.72 30.59 6.20
CA THR A 837 -39.69 30.70 5.11
C THR A 837 -39.69 29.42 4.28
N VAL A 838 -40.72 29.22 3.44
CA VAL A 838 -40.76 28.11 2.46
C VAL A 838 -39.79 28.41 1.32
N TYR A 839 -38.98 27.43 0.90
CA TYR A 839 -37.94 27.64 -0.11
C TYR A 839 -38.51 27.69 -1.54
N GLU A 840 -38.63 28.89 -2.11
CA GLU A 840 -39.18 29.12 -3.45
C GLU A 840 -38.10 29.09 -4.57
N ALA A 841 -37.90 27.92 -5.19
CA ALA A 841 -37.12 27.80 -6.43
C ALA A 841 -38.03 27.74 -7.67
N LYS A 842 -37.54 28.20 -8.83
CA LYS A 842 -38.28 28.10 -10.11
C LYS A 842 -38.35 26.65 -10.65
N SER A 843 -37.51 25.76 -10.15
CA SER A 843 -37.51 24.31 -10.45
C SER A 843 -36.66 23.55 -9.42
N GLY A 844 -37.02 22.30 -9.10
CA GLY A 844 -36.14 21.37 -8.37
C GLY A 844 -36.13 21.47 -6.84
N SER A 845 -37.08 22.19 -6.21
CA SER A 845 -37.22 22.25 -4.76
C SER A 845 -37.76 20.94 -4.17
N GLU A 846 -36.97 20.31 -3.30
CA GLU A 846 -37.35 19.06 -2.62
C GLU A 846 -38.14 19.33 -1.33
N PHE A 847 -39.41 18.93 -1.29
CA PHE A 847 -40.30 19.04 -0.12
C PHE A 847 -40.69 17.69 0.49
N GLY A 848 -40.23 16.56 -0.08
CA GLY A 848 -40.62 15.22 0.39
C GLY A 848 -42.13 14.95 0.35
N GLY A 849 -42.87 15.62 -0.55
CA GLY A 849 -44.33 15.54 -0.66
C GLY A 849 -45.13 16.37 0.35
N LYS A 850 -44.49 17.28 1.11
CA LYS A 850 -45.15 18.08 2.18
C LYS A 850 -45.32 19.57 1.88
N GLU A 851 -45.15 19.98 0.63
CA GLU A 851 -45.10 21.40 0.25
C GLU A 851 -46.33 22.19 0.71
N GLU A 852 -47.53 21.67 0.51
CA GLU A 852 -48.78 22.27 0.98
C GLU A 852 -48.80 22.45 2.51
N GLN A 853 -48.35 21.44 3.27
CA GLN A 853 -48.28 21.49 4.72
C GLN A 853 -47.27 22.55 5.21
N TYR A 854 -46.18 22.74 4.46
CA TYR A 854 -45.16 23.74 4.74
C TYR A 854 -45.67 25.15 4.45
N ARG A 855 -46.28 25.38 3.27
CA ARG A 855 -46.95 26.64 2.92
C ARG A 855 -48.06 27.00 3.92
N ALA A 856 -48.87 26.03 4.33
CA ALA A 856 -49.90 26.23 5.35
C ALA A 856 -49.34 26.49 6.77
N ALA A 857 -48.17 25.95 7.12
CA ALA A 857 -47.50 26.26 8.38
C ALA A 857 -46.97 27.70 8.41
N GLU A 858 -46.34 28.14 7.32
CA GLU A 858 -45.83 29.50 7.17
C GLU A 858 -46.97 30.54 7.14
N ALA A 859 -48.04 30.29 6.38
CA ALA A 859 -49.22 31.16 6.34
C ALA A 859 -49.84 31.35 7.75
N ARG A 860 -49.89 30.28 8.56
CA ARG A 860 -50.33 30.34 9.96
C ARG A 860 -49.34 31.07 10.88
N ALA A 861 -48.04 31.03 10.58
CA ALA A 861 -47.03 31.78 11.33
C ALA A 861 -47.09 33.29 11.02
N LYS A 862 -47.28 33.65 9.74
CA LYS A 862 -47.57 35.01 9.26
C LYS A 862 -48.82 35.57 9.94
N GLN A 863 -49.94 34.85 9.89
CA GLN A 863 -51.20 35.23 10.56
C GLN A 863 -51.06 35.44 12.07
N LYS A 864 -50.20 34.67 12.74
CA LYS A 864 -50.00 34.73 14.20
C LYS A 864 -48.88 35.66 14.63
N LYS A 865 -48.19 36.34 13.71
CA LYS A 865 -47.07 37.25 13.96
C LYS A 865 -46.03 36.65 14.92
N VAL A 866 -45.55 35.43 14.61
CA VAL A 866 -44.56 34.70 15.41
C VAL A 866 -43.19 34.64 14.72
N GLY A 867 -42.11 34.62 15.51
CA GLY A 867 -40.73 34.61 14.98
C GLY A 867 -40.46 35.87 14.17
N MET A 868 -39.91 35.71 12.95
CA MET A 868 -39.62 36.82 12.04
C MET A 868 -40.85 37.62 11.56
N TRP A 869 -42.07 37.11 11.80
CA TRP A 869 -43.31 37.78 11.44
C TRP A 869 -43.83 38.73 12.54
N GLN A 870 -43.05 38.99 13.59
CA GLN A 870 -43.38 39.94 14.65
C GLN A 870 -43.28 41.38 14.16
N GLU A 871 -44.28 42.20 14.49
CA GLU A 871 -44.24 43.65 14.26
C GLU A 871 -43.40 44.37 15.33
N PRO A 872 -42.73 45.49 14.99
CA PRO A 872 -42.08 46.32 15.99
C PRO A 872 -43.11 46.88 16.98
N GLY A 873 -42.92 46.63 18.28
CA GLY A 873 -43.70 47.30 19.33
C GLY A 873 -43.50 48.82 19.31
N MET A 874 -44.39 49.57 19.98
CA MET A 874 -44.45 51.05 19.89
C MET A 874 -43.08 51.73 20.07
N LEU A 875 -42.26 51.28 21.02
CA LEU A 875 -40.93 51.85 21.29
C LEU A 875 -39.94 51.61 20.14
N GLY A 876 -40.08 50.51 19.39
CA GLY A 876 -39.31 50.24 18.17
C GLY A 876 -39.76 51.08 16.97
N LYS A 877 -41.06 51.39 16.86
CA LYS A 877 -41.58 52.34 15.86
C LYS A 877 -41.14 53.77 16.15
N LEU A 878 -41.10 54.18 17.43
CA LEU A 878 -40.59 55.48 17.85
C LEU A 878 -39.08 55.67 17.57
N LEU A 879 -38.31 54.58 17.60
CA LEU A 879 -36.89 54.53 17.22
C LEU A 879 -36.65 54.38 15.71
N GLY A 880 -37.66 54.58 14.86
CA GLY A 880 -37.50 54.62 13.40
C GLY A 880 -37.17 53.28 12.74
N LYS A 881 -37.37 52.13 13.41
CA LYS A 881 -37.20 50.83 12.75
C LYS A 881 -38.22 50.66 11.63
N LYS A 882 -37.73 50.57 10.39
CA LYS A 882 -38.54 50.54 9.17
C LYS A 882 -39.41 49.27 9.10
N GLU A 883 -40.63 49.44 8.63
CA GLU A 883 -41.70 48.43 8.70
C GLU A 883 -41.67 47.46 7.51
N THR A 884 -40.62 46.64 7.42
CA THR A 884 -40.45 45.63 6.36
C THR A 884 -39.89 44.33 6.91
N THR A 885 -40.74 43.31 7.09
CA THR A 885 -40.33 41.91 7.31
C THR A 885 -39.83 41.32 5.99
N GLU A 886 -38.56 41.57 5.66
CA GLU A 886 -37.90 41.05 4.45
C GLU A 886 -37.66 39.53 4.58
N SER A 887 -38.11 38.74 3.60
CA SER A 887 -37.83 37.30 3.55
C SER A 887 -36.38 37.01 3.13
N PRO A 888 -35.82 35.83 3.46
CA PRO A 888 -34.45 35.45 3.07
C PRO A 888 -34.22 35.52 1.55
N ARG A 889 -35.26 35.28 0.75
CA ARG A 889 -35.23 35.37 -0.72
C ARG A 889 -35.14 36.82 -1.20
N GLU A 890 -35.89 37.73 -0.59
CA GLU A 890 -35.85 39.16 -0.88
C GLU A 890 -34.51 39.76 -0.46
N TYR A 891 -34.03 39.42 0.74
CA TYR A 891 -32.69 39.76 1.24
C TYR A 891 -31.60 39.35 0.22
N LYS A 892 -31.59 38.08 -0.21
CA LYS A 892 -30.64 37.55 -1.21
C LYS A 892 -30.72 38.32 -2.54
N THR A 893 -31.93 38.68 -2.96
CA THR A 893 -32.18 39.42 -4.21
C THR A 893 -31.67 40.87 -4.11
N ARG A 894 -31.91 41.55 -2.99
CA ARG A 894 -31.44 42.90 -2.72
C ARG A 894 -29.91 42.95 -2.63
N THR A 895 -29.30 42.06 -1.84
CA THR A 895 -27.84 42.00 -1.68
C THR A 895 -27.15 41.69 -3.01
N ALA A 896 -27.63 40.71 -3.79
CA ALA A 896 -27.09 40.42 -5.12
C ALA A 896 -27.30 41.55 -6.15
N ALA A 897 -28.23 42.48 -5.93
CA ALA A 897 -28.36 43.70 -6.71
C ALA A 897 -27.36 44.78 -6.24
N GLN A 898 -27.13 44.91 -4.94
CA GLN A 898 -26.13 45.82 -4.37
C GLN A 898 -24.70 45.43 -4.80
N ASP A 899 -24.35 44.13 -4.77
CA ASP A 899 -23.06 43.62 -5.27
C ASP A 899 -22.82 43.94 -6.75
N LYS A 900 -23.88 43.86 -7.58
CA LYS A 900 -23.82 44.22 -9.00
C LYS A 900 -23.61 45.72 -9.20
N VAL A 901 -24.23 46.57 -8.38
CA VAL A 901 -24.01 48.02 -8.43
C VAL A 901 -22.61 48.40 -7.95
N GLY A 902 -22.05 47.69 -6.95
CA GLY A 902 -20.66 47.82 -6.54
C GLY A 902 -19.68 47.50 -7.67
N LYS A 903 -19.82 46.31 -8.29
CA LYS A 903 -18.97 45.85 -9.40
C LYS A 903 -19.17 46.59 -10.74
N VAL A 904 -20.09 47.56 -10.79
CA VAL A 904 -20.29 48.52 -11.88
C VAL A 904 -19.75 49.92 -11.53
N LYS A 905 -19.25 50.13 -10.30
CA LYS A 905 -18.46 51.29 -9.87
C LYS A 905 -16.96 51.00 -9.71
N GLU A 906 -16.58 49.73 -9.62
CA GLU A 906 -15.19 49.26 -9.63
C GLU A 906 -14.68 48.88 -11.04
N LYS A 907 -15.39 49.30 -12.09
CA LYS A 907 -15.08 49.10 -13.51
C LYS A 907 -15.28 50.39 -14.30
#